data_AF-A0A4R5NTU4-F1
#
_entry.id   AF-A0A4R5NTU4-F1
#
_cell.length_a   1.000
_cell.length_b   1.000
_cell.length_c   1.000
_cell.angle_alpha   90.00
_cell.angle_beta   90.00
_cell.angle_gamma   90.00
#
_symmetry.space_group_name_H-M   'P 1'
#
loop_
_entity.id
_entity.type
_entity.pdbx_description
1 polymer ?
#
loop_
_entity_poly.entity_id
_entity_poly.type
_entity_poly.pdbx_seq_one_letter_code
_entity_poly.pdbx_strand_id
1 'polypeptide(L)'
;MKDTKLTVTNELTAPLNDLFGIFFEDINHAADGGLYAEMVQNRSFEFAPIDNSDYQATTAWELSDPQSLRVADKDPLNTKNLHYLTVDAKQTATITNAGFNSGMFYQQGEQYNFSFFVKALNGTQEVTVQLTGDSGKKIAAPQSITVESHQWLKYSAQFTAEQTTTTGRLVLTFPEGTRILVDMISLFPKNTFNHRPNYVRADLGETLKDLHPKFLRFPGGCLVHDGQLDPDNRGAMYRWKNSIGPVEQRPARRNNWGYNQTLGLGYFEYFELSEDIGAEPLPVLPGAHDPHHDREAPIAQLGDWIDDALDLIEFANGSENSKWGKVRVALGHPKPFNLKYLAIGNEEVGQAFFDRYPYFHKAIKAKYPNIKLINTSGPFAAGAEFERGWKSARENHSDLVDEHYYTAPTWFLANQHRYDSYDPKGPKAFIGEYASKKNQWYNAVVEASYMTGLERNADKVGLACYAPLFCNVDYKDWTPDLIFFNQSEVSPSVNYYVQQLFMKYQGTNNVDYHLANVPEAKVIDDGPLNDGLSPQADGTDVKFENIRLTANGQTKQFKGQSLSEKQTIRVGSTDADDYEVAFDVTKVGDEPKGAHFCFGEQDLDDTFTWVLGGWGNTDSMIRTMTNGMDTDWTQTSWTMNKNQTYHCQIKVSGRHITTWIDGEKMNEIEIPPFVVQPMYTNLTYDKKASQYYFKAVNVTDKQQEITLDTDLFADGSLYQLTGLPDAENHLGMTNQIERRNVPFSGHQFILPPYSVSVLMSTKQFRTQ
;
A
#
# COMPACT_ATOMS: atom_id res chain seq x y z
N MET A 1 -27.34 33.50 -13.85
CA MET A 1 -26.14 33.51 -12.97
C MET A 1 -24.97 33.98 -13.81
N LYS A 2 -23.96 34.65 -13.24
CA LYS A 2 -22.76 35.01 -13.99
C LYS A 2 -21.90 33.76 -14.13
N ASP A 3 -21.31 33.53 -15.30
CA ASP A 3 -20.45 32.37 -15.53
C ASP A 3 -19.15 32.49 -14.71
N THR A 4 -18.66 31.35 -14.19
CA THR A 4 -17.37 31.29 -13.50
C THR A 4 -16.27 31.73 -14.46
N LYS A 5 -15.38 32.64 -14.04
CA LYS A 5 -14.31 33.17 -14.92
C LYS A 5 -12.92 32.89 -14.36
N LEU A 6 -12.06 32.27 -15.17
CA LEU A 6 -10.64 32.06 -14.89
C LEU A 6 -9.81 33.23 -15.41
N THR A 7 -9.05 33.86 -14.52
CA THR A 7 -7.99 34.82 -14.84
C THR A 7 -6.65 34.30 -14.30
N VAL A 8 -5.58 34.41 -15.08
CA VAL A 8 -4.24 33.94 -14.70
C VAL A 8 -3.34 35.14 -14.49
N THR A 9 -2.76 35.29 -13.30
CA THR A 9 -1.80 36.36 -12.98
C THR A 9 -0.39 36.03 -13.48
N ASN A 10 -0.14 34.73 -13.70
CA ASN A 10 1.09 34.17 -14.24
C ASN A 10 2.34 34.39 -13.36
N GLU A 11 2.15 34.26 -12.05
CA GLU A 11 3.23 34.21 -11.06
C GLU A 11 3.49 32.76 -10.64
N LEU A 12 4.76 32.33 -10.59
CA LEU A 12 5.11 31.00 -10.10
C LEU A 12 5.23 31.00 -8.58
N THR A 13 4.61 30.03 -7.92
CA THR A 13 4.71 29.85 -6.47
C THR A 13 5.45 28.54 -6.14
N ALA A 14 4.94 27.76 -5.19
CA ALA A 14 5.66 26.62 -4.61
C ALA A 14 6.08 25.57 -5.67
N PRO A 15 7.30 25.01 -5.59
CA PRO A 15 7.73 23.92 -6.45
C PRO A 15 7.13 22.58 -6.01
N LEU A 16 6.57 21.82 -6.95
CA LEU A 16 5.93 20.51 -6.67
C LEU A 16 6.95 19.38 -6.48
N ASN A 17 8.15 19.49 -7.07
CA ASN A 17 9.21 18.48 -7.00
C ASN A 17 8.70 17.06 -7.35
N ASP A 18 8.79 16.12 -6.41
CA ASP A 18 8.50 14.70 -6.61
C ASP A 18 7.10 14.31 -6.08
N LEU A 19 6.14 15.25 -6.08
CA LEU A 19 4.87 15.13 -5.35
C LEU A 19 4.12 13.80 -5.51
N PHE A 20 3.82 13.32 -6.73
CA PHE A 20 3.04 12.09 -6.90
C PHE A 20 3.90 10.89 -7.31
N GLY A 21 3.81 9.81 -6.54
CA GLY A 21 4.52 8.56 -6.77
C GLY A 21 3.69 7.33 -6.44
N ILE A 22 4.34 6.19 -6.33
CA ILE A 22 3.69 4.90 -6.05
C ILE A 22 4.27 4.25 -4.79
N PHE A 23 3.43 3.49 -4.12
CA PHE A 23 3.76 2.68 -2.95
C PHE A 23 3.83 1.21 -3.34
N PHE A 24 4.79 0.46 -2.80
CA PHE A 24 4.86 -0.98 -2.99
C PHE A 24 5.14 -1.70 -1.66
N GLU A 25 4.25 -2.62 -1.32
CA GLU A 25 4.46 -3.69 -0.35
C GLU A 25 4.03 -5.02 -0.97
N ASP A 26 4.58 -6.12 -0.46
CA ASP A 26 4.19 -7.47 -0.86
C ASP A 26 2.92 -7.89 -0.09
N ILE A 27 1.78 -7.33 -0.49
CA ILE A 27 0.40 -7.70 -0.05
C ILE A 27 -0.36 -8.26 -1.26
N ASN A 28 -1.38 -9.10 -1.07
CA ASN A 28 -2.18 -9.64 -2.18
C ASN A 28 -1.34 -10.34 -3.27
N HIS A 29 -0.24 -11.00 -2.89
CA HIS A 29 0.75 -11.57 -3.82
C HIS A 29 1.32 -10.55 -4.82
N ALA A 30 1.58 -9.32 -4.38
CA ALA A 30 2.10 -8.24 -5.22
C ALA A 30 3.53 -8.48 -5.71
N ALA A 31 4.41 -9.16 -4.96
CA ALA A 31 5.73 -9.58 -5.43
C ALA A 31 5.69 -11.04 -5.93
N ASP A 32 5.69 -12.01 -5.01
CA ASP A 32 5.73 -13.45 -5.35
C ASP A 32 4.37 -13.93 -5.86
N GLY A 33 4.31 -14.27 -7.15
CA GLY A 33 3.05 -14.53 -7.87
C GLY A 33 2.47 -13.29 -8.54
N GLY A 34 3.18 -12.16 -8.50
CA GLY A 34 2.79 -10.89 -9.10
C GLY A 34 3.91 -10.21 -9.87
N LEU A 35 4.39 -9.08 -9.34
CA LEU A 35 5.39 -8.23 -9.99
C LEU A 35 6.69 -8.99 -10.26
N TYR A 36 7.09 -9.94 -9.40
CA TYR A 36 8.23 -10.81 -9.64
C TYR A 36 7.86 -11.96 -10.59
N ALA A 37 8.56 -12.08 -11.72
CA ALA A 37 8.15 -12.97 -12.82
C ALA A 37 8.43 -14.47 -12.62
N GLU A 38 8.82 -14.90 -11.41
CA GLU A 38 8.97 -16.33 -11.10
C GLU A 38 7.63 -17.04 -11.23
N MET A 39 7.59 -18.13 -11.99
CA MET A 39 6.36 -18.88 -12.22
C MET A 39 6.22 -20.06 -11.25
N VAL A 40 7.31 -20.53 -10.65
CA VAL A 40 7.33 -21.67 -9.73
C VAL A 40 7.05 -21.22 -8.30
N GLN A 41 5.90 -21.64 -7.75
CA GLN A 41 5.60 -21.44 -6.34
C GLN A 41 6.37 -22.46 -5.49
N ASN A 42 6.89 -22.04 -4.33
CA ASN A 42 7.66 -22.89 -3.43
C ASN A 42 8.88 -23.57 -4.11
N ARG A 43 9.64 -22.77 -4.86
CA ARG A 43 10.78 -23.24 -5.69
C ARG A 43 11.91 -23.96 -4.97
N SER A 44 12.02 -23.82 -3.65
CA SER A 44 13.09 -24.39 -2.81
C SER A 44 12.55 -25.26 -1.66
N PHE A 45 11.25 -25.64 -1.70
CA PHE A 45 10.63 -26.48 -0.67
C PHE A 45 10.66 -25.89 0.76
N GLU A 46 10.71 -24.56 0.87
CA GLU A 46 10.85 -23.83 2.14
C GLU A 46 9.53 -23.42 2.78
N PHE A 47 8.39 -23.67 2.13
CA PHE A 47 7.10 -23.30 2.67
C PHE A 47 6.83 -24.05 3.99
N ALA A 48 6.38 -23.33 5.00
CA ALA A 48 6.20 -23.87 6.35
C ALA A 48 4.98 -23.29 7.06
N PRO A 49 4.46 -23.96 8.12
CA PRO A 49 3.29 -23.50 8.87
C PRO A 49 3.39 -22.09 9.47
N ILE A 50 4.61 -21.56 9.63
CA ILE A 50 4.85 -20.17 10.09
C ILE A 50 4.50 -19.12 9.04
N ASP A 51 4.54 -19.49 7.75
CA ASP A 51 4.14 -18.61 6.65
C ASP A 51 2.61 -18.58 6.52
N ASN A 52 1.99 -19.78 6.61
CA ASN A 52 0.56 -20.01 6.58
C ASN A 52 0.29 -21.39 7.21
N SER A 53 -0.75 -21.55 8.03
CA SER A 53 -1.01 -22.81 8.76
C SER A 53 -1.17 -24.04 7.86
N ASP A 54 -1.59 -23.85 6.61
CA ASP A 54 -1.84 -24.92 5.65
C ASP A 54 -0.59 -25.24 4.80
N TYR A 55 0.50 -24.50 4.99
CA TYR A 55 1.72 -24.69 4.23
C TYR A 55 2.60 -25.80 4.79
N GLN A 56 3.15 -26.59 3.87
CA GLN A 56 4.13 -27.64 4.12
C GLN A 56 5.21 -27.56 3.04
N ALA A 57 6.31 -28.28 3.24
CA ALA A 57 7.46 -28.23 2.33
C ALA A 57 7.11 -28.60 0.87
N THR A 58 6.04 -29.38 0.65
CA THR A 58 5.54 -29.76 -0.69
C THR A 58 4.33 -28.95 -1.15
N THR A 59 3.98 -27.84 -0.48
CA THR A 59 2.91 -26.94 -0.97
C THR A 59 3.22 -26.50 -2.40
N ALA A 60 2.19 -26.46 -3.25
CA ALA A 60 2.26 -26.26 -4.71
C ALA A 60 2.93 -27.38 -5.53
N TRP A 61 3.41 -28.45 -4.90
CA TRP A 61 4.02 -29.62 -5.56
C TRP A 61 3.18 -30.89 -5.39
N GLU A 62 2.80 -31.50 -6.51
CA GLU A 62 2.27 -32.87 -6.52
C GLU A 62 3.42 -33.86 -6.73
N LEU A 63 3.51 -34.88 -5.89
CA LEU A 63 4.51 -35.95 -5.97
C LEU A 63 3.84 -37.26 -6.37
N SER A 64 4.23 -37.86 -7.50
CA SER A 64 3.58 -39.09 -7.97
C SER A 64 3.99 -40.35 -7.20
N ASP A 65 5.11 -40.29 -6.47
CA ASP A 65 5.60 -41.37 -5.62
C ASP A 65 6.28 -40.79 -4.35
N PRO A 66 5.51 -40.56 -3.28
CA PRO A 66 6.05 -40.05 -2.00
C PRO A 66 7.05 -40.97 -1.31
N GLN A 67 7.15 -42.25 -1.72
CA GLN A 67 8.19 -43.12 -1.17
C GLN A 67 9.55 -42.84 -1.79
N SER A 68 9.60 -42.50 -3.07
CA SER A 68 10.80 -42.16 -3.83
C SER A 68 11.16 -40.67 -3.79
N LEU A 69 10.19 -39.79 -3.50
CA LEU A 69 10.30 -38.34 -3.55
C LEU A 69 10.04 -37.75 -2.16
N ARG A 70 11.07 -37.19 -1.52
CA ARG A 70 10.94 -36.66 -0.15
C ARG A 70 11.74 -35.39 0.04
N VAL A 71 11.18 -34.41 0.74
CA VAL A 71 11.96 -33.24 1.18
C VAL A 71 12.87 -33.63 2.34
N ALA A 72 14.12 -33.17 2.31
CA ALA A 72 15.13 -33.37 3.34
C ALA A 72 15.96 -32.09 3.56
N ASP A 73 16.80 -32.09 4.60
CA ASP A 73 17.51 -30.91 5.09
C ASP A 73 18.98 -31.16 5.49
N LYS A 74 19.53 -32.34 5.17
CA LYS A 74 20.84 -32.78 5.69
C LYS A 74 22.05 -32.36 4.85
N ASP A 75 21.87 -32.16 3.55
CA ASP A 75 22.92 -31.81 2.59
C ASP A 75 22.45 -30.66 1.68
N PRO A 76 22.06 -29.52 2.29
CA PRO A 76 21.41 -28.43 1.58
C PRO A 76 22.33 -27.76 0.56
N LEU A 77 21.73 -27.07 -0.42
CA LEU A 77 22.44 -26.25 -1.38
C LEU A 77 23.25 -25.14 -0.70
N ASN A 78 22.69 -24.53 0.36
CA ASN A 78 23.31 -23.46 1.12
C ASN A 78 22.77 -23.42 2.56
N THR A 79 23.20 -22.43 3.34
CA THR A 79 22.84 -22.30 4.76
C THR A 79 21.61 -21.40 5.01
N LYS A 80 21.02 -20.83 3.96
CA LYS A 80 19.90 -19.88 4.06
C LYS A 80 18.57 -20.54 3.69
N ASN A 81 18.60 -21.45 2.71
CA ASN A 81 17.51 -22.36 2.37
C ASN A 81 18.04 -23.79 2.59
N LEU A 82 17.43 -24.50 3.54
CA LEU A 82 17.91 -25.78 4.07
C LEU A 82 17.19 -26.96 3.42
N HIS A 83 16.01 -26.78 2.84
CA HIS A 83 15.21 -27.85 2.29
C HIS A 83 15.56 -28.11 0.81
N TYR A 84 15.47 -29.37 0.42
CA TYR A 84 15.62 -29.81 -0.97
C TYR A 84 14.89 -31.13 -1.19
N LEU A 85 14.59 -31.46 -2.44
CA LEU A 85 13.99 -32.73 -2.79
C LEU A 85 15.05 -33.82 -2.97
N THR A 86 14.91 -34.91 -2.20
CA THR A 86 15.60 -36.17 -2.46
C THR A 86 14.79 -37.00 -3.45
N VAL A 87 15.47 -37.52 -4.47
CA VAL A 87 14.91 -38.46 -5.45
C VAL A 87 15.66 -39.78 -5.31
N ASP A 88 14.95 -40.87 -5.01
CA ASP A 88 15.46 -42.25 -5.03
C ASP A 88 14.44 -43.14 -5.76
N ALA A 89 14.29 -42.90 -7.06
CA ALA A 89 13.23 -43.43 -7.91
C ALA A 89 13.34 -44.96 -8.08
N LYS A 90 12.43 -45.71 -7.43
CA LYS A 90 12.31 -47.17 -7.60
C LYS A 90 11.51 -47.59 -8.83
N GLN A 91 10.80 -46.63 -9.39
CA GLN A 91 10.08 -46.66 -10.64
C GLN A 91 10.09 -45.23 -11.19
N THR A 92 9.69 -45.01 -12.44
CA THR A 92 9.56 -43.64 -12.96
C THR A 92 8.64 -42.82 -12.06
N ALA A 93 9.14 -41.68 -11.60
CA ALA A 93 8.44 -40.78 -10.70
C ALA A 93 8.42 -39.36 -11.28
N THR A 94 7.43 -38.57 -10.88
CA THR A 94 7.25 -37.19 -11.36
C THR A 94 6.95 -36.26 -10.20
N ILE A 95 7.37 -35.01 -10.35
CA ILE A 95 6.86 -33.89 -9.58
C ILE A 95 6.21 -32.88 -10.51
N THR A 96 5.11 -32.30 -10.08
CA THR A 96 4.37 -31.28 -10.84
C THR A 96 4.19 -30.04 -9.98
N ASN A 97 4.69 -28.89 -10.43
CA ASN A 97 4.40 -27.61 -9.78
C ASN A 97 3.11 -27.01 -10.36
N ALA A 98 2.23 -26.56 -9.47
CA ALA A 98 0.98 -25.92 -9.82
C ALA A 98 1.15 -24.51 -10.40
N GLY A 99 2.27 -23.84 -10.13
CA GLY A 99 2.37 -22.38 -10.24
C GLY A 99 1.55 -21.69 -9.16
N PHE A 100 1.22 -20.42 -9.37
CA PHE A 100 0.32 -19.68 -8.47
C PHE A 100 -1.13 -19.80 -8.95
N ASN A 101 -2.02 -20.17 -8.02
CA ASN A 101 -3.45 -20.40 -8.17
C ASN A 101 -3.83 -21.26 -9.38
N SER A 102 -4.36 -20.64 -10.45
CA SER A 102 -4.93 -21.34 -11.61
C SER A 102 -3.85 -22.04 -12.44
N GLY A 103 -2.64 -21.49 -12.47
CA GLY A 103 -1.52 -22.10 -13.17
C GLY A 103 -0.42 -21.14 -13.58
N MET A 104 0.44 -21.65 -14.44
CA MET A 104 1.45 -20.89 -15.16
C MET A 104 0.87 -20.41 -16.50
N PHE A 105 0.96 -19.11 -16.78
CA PHE A 105 0.58 -18.58 -18.09
C PHE A 105 1.69 -18.82 -19.11
N TYR A 106 1.41 -19.70 -20.07
CA TYR A 106 2.26 -19.89 -21.23
C TYR A 106 1.60 -19.25 -22.44
N GLN A 107 2.33 -18.45 -23.19
CA GLN A 107 1.87 -17.76 -24.40
C GLN A 107 2.54 -18.37 -25.62
N GLN A 108 1.75 -18.75 -26.62
CA GLN A 108 2.26 -19.30 -27.87
C GLN A 108 3.32 -18.39 -28.50
N GLY A 109 4.46 -18.97 -28.86
CA GLY A 109 5.61 -18.29 -29.45
C GLY A 109 6.60 -17.73 -28.44
N GLU A 110 6.19 -17.53 -27.18
CA GLU A 110 7.06 -16.99 -26.13
C GLU A 110 8.03 -18.04 -25.58
N GLN A 111 9.15 -17.55 -25.04
CA GLN A 111 10.21 -18.39 -24.51
C GLN A 111 10.28 -18.33 -22.99
N TYR A 112 10.63 -19.46 -22.38
CA TYR A 112 10.71 -19.63 -20.93
C TYR A 112 12.06 -20.27 -20.56
N ASN A 113 12.75 -19.66 -19.60
CA ASN A 113 14.03 -20.12 -19.10
C ASN A 113 13.82 -20.96 -17.84
N PHE A 114 14.11 -22.25 -17.94
CA PHE A 114 14.08 -23.18 -16.83
C PHE A 114 15.47 -23.31 -16.21
N SER A 115 15.53 -23.40 -14.88
CA SER A 115 16.74 -23.84 -14.19
C SER A 115 16.44 -24.54 -12.87
N PHE A 116 17.40 -25.30 -12.38
CA PHE A 116 17.38 -25.98 -11.10
C PHE A 116 18.81 -26.31 -10.66
N PHE A 117 19.02 -26.44 -9.35
CA PHE A 117 20.26 -26.95 -8.79
C PHE A 117 20.11 -28.45 -8.53
N VAL A 118 21.09 -29.23 -8.95
CA VAL A 118 21.05 -30.69 -8.84
C VAL A 118 22.40 -31.25 -8.42
N LYS A 119 22.38 -32.28 -7.56
CA LYS A 119 23.53 -33.09 -7.16
C LYS A 119 23.24 -34.57 -7.43
N ALA A 120 24.05 -35.22 -8.28
CA ALA A 120 23.94 -36.64 -8.56
C ALA A 120 24.54 -37.49 -7.42
N LEU A 121 23.79 -38.48 -6.93
CA LEU A 121 24.26 -39.38 -5.87
C LEU A 121 24.91 -40.65 -6.41
N ASN A 122 24.73 -40.96 -7.69
CA ASN A 122 25.38 -42.06 -8.39
C ASN A 122 25.36 -41.83 -9.90
N GLY A 123 26.43 -42.21 -10.60
CA GLY A 123 26.48 -42.25 -12.06
C GLY A 123 26.05 -40.96 -12.77
N THR A 124 25.81 -41.09 -14.08
CA THR A 124 25.12 -40.08 -14.89
C THR A 124 23.61 -40.31 -14.76
N GLN A 125 22.87 -39.23 -14.51
CA GLN A 125 21.42 -39.22 -14.34
C GLN A 125 20.76 -38.40 -15.44
N GLU A 126 19.49 -38.68 -15.73
CA GLU A 126 18.71 -37.93 -16.70
C GLU A 126 17.41 -37.45 -16.06
N VAL A 127 17.09 -36.17 -16.23
CA VAL A 127 15.81 -35.58 -15.80
C VAL A 127 15.10 -35.04 -17.03
N THR A 128 13.87 -35.46 -17.27
CA THR A 128 13.03 -34.88 -18.33
C THR A 128 12.17 -33.77 -17.76
N VAL A 129 12.22 -32.58 -18.36
CA VAL A 129 11.44 -31.40 -17.96
C VAL A 129 10.40 -31.11 -19.02
N GLN A 130 9.16 -30.86 -18.60
CA GLN A 130 8.01 -30.63 -19.49
C GLN A 130 7.17 -29.45 -19.01
N LEU A 131 6.68 -28.67 -19.97
CA LEU A 131 5.61 -27.70 -19.76
C LEU A 131 4.31 -28.33 -20.26
N THR A 132 3.30 -28.41 -19.41
CA THR A 132 1.99 -28.98 -19.76
C THR A 132 0.87 -27.97 -19.50
N GLY A 133 -0.25 -28.09 -20.21
CA GLY A 133 -1.49 -27.34 -19.97
C GLY A 133 -2.63 -28.28 -19.59
N ASP A 134 -3.86 -27.87 -19.89
CA ASP A 134 -5.07 -28.64 -19.59
C ASP A 134 -4.98 -30.11 -19.99
N SER A 135 -5.40 -30.99 -19.08
CA SER A 135 -5.41 -32.44 -19.25
C SER A 135 -4.04 -33.05 -19.62
N GLY A 136 -2.93 -32.43 -19.19
CA GLY A 136 -1.57 -32.93 -19.42
C GLY A 136 -1.06 -32.71 -20.84
N LYS A 137 -1.73 -31.86 -21.62
CA LYS A 137 -1.32 -31.52 -22.98
C LYS A 137 0.05 -30.86 -22.99
N LYS A 138 0.97 -31.32 -23.84
CA LYS A 138 2.31 -30.74 -23.97
C LYS A 138 2.21 -29.33 -24.57
N ILE A 139 2.87 -28.37 -23.93
CA ILE A 139 2.93 -26.97 -24.36
C ILE A 139 4.22 -26.67 -25.10
N ALA A 140 5.28 -27.42 -24.83
CA ALA A 140 6.56 -27.31 -25.53
C ALA A 140 7.21 -28.69 -25.67
N ALA A 141 8.20 -28.81 -26.55
CA ALA A 141 9.02 -30.00 -26.66
C ALA A 141 9.73 -30.30 -25.32
N PRO A 142 9.59 -31.53 -24.76
CA PRO A 142 10.29 -31.93 -23.55
C PRO A 142 11.81 -31.77 -23.67
N GLN A 143 12.46 -31.40 -22.57
CA GLN A 143 13.93 -31.26 -22.51
C GLN A 143 14.50 -32.33 -21.58
N SER A 144 15.39 -33.19 -22.09
CA SER A 144 16.17 -34.12 -21.26
C SER A 144 17.46 -33.44 -20.83
N ILE A 145 17.69 -33.36 -19.53
CA ILE A 145 18.88 -32.76 -18.92
C ILE A 145 19.73 -33.87 -18.30
N THR A 146 20.96 -34.00 -18.78
CA THR A 146 21.96 -34.93 -18.23
C THR A 146 22.65 -34.30 -17.02
N VAL A 147 22.64 -35.01 -15.89
CA VAL A 147 23.22 -34.57 -14.61
C VAL A 147 24.33 -35.55 -14.21
N GLU A 148 25.55 -35.05 -14.07
CA GLU A 148 26.73 -35.88 -13.79
C GLU A 148 27.49 -35.45 -12.53
N SER A 149 27.27 -34.22 -12.08
CA SER A 149 28.03 -33.66 -10.96
C SER A 149 27.60 -34.24 -9.62
N HIS A 150 28.58 -34.72 -8.85
CA HIS A 150 28.43 -35.09 -7.44
C HIS A 150 28.49 -33.90 -6.47
N GLN A 151 28.52 -32.67 -7.00
CA GLN A 151 28.35 -31.42 -6.27
C GLN A 151 27.10 -30.71 -6.78
N TRP A 152 26.50 -29.87 -5.94
CA TRP A 152 25.40 -29.00 -6.36
C TRP A 152 25.86 -28.11 -7.52
N LEU A 153 25.22 -28.27 -8.68
CA LEU A 153 25.41 -27.41 -9.85
C LEU A 153 24.08 -26.97 -10.43
N LYS A 154 24.06 -25.77 -11.00
CA LYS A 154 22.92 -25.25 -11.73
C LYS A 154 22.89 -25.82 -13.15
N TYR A 155 21.76 -26.36 -13.55
CA TYR A 155 21.46 -26.80 -14.90
C TYR A 155 20.30 -25.96 -15.45
N SER A 156 20.23 -25.80 -16.77
CA SER A 156 19.23 -24.94 -17.42
C SER A 156 18.76 -25.50 -18.74
N ALA A 157 17.53 -25.15 -19.11
CA ALA A 157 16.96 -25.40 -20.43
C ALA A 157 16.10 -24.20 -20.85
N GLN A 158 15.78 -24.13 -22.15
CA GLN A 158 14.86 -23.12 -22.67
C GLN A 158 13.72 -23.81 -23.41
N PHE A 159 12.51 -23.34 -23.17
CA PHE A 159 11.30 -23.79 -23.86
C PHE A 159 10.77 -22.67 -24.76
N THR A 160 10.15 -23.05 -25.86
CA THR A 160 9.30 -22.15 -26.66
C THR A 160 7.90 -22.76 -26.63
N ALA A 161 6.92 -22.01 -26.13
CA ALA A 161 5.55 -22.51 -26.04
C ALA A 161 4.92 -22.60 -27.44
N GLU A 162 4.40 -23.77 -27.78
CA GLU A 162 3.72 -24.03 -29.05
C GLU A 162 2.25 -23.59 -28.99
N GLN A 163 1.70 -23.42 -27.78
CA GLN A 163 0.28 -23.11 -27.54
C GLN A 163 0.12 -22.22 -26.30
N THR A 164 -0.94 -21.41 -26.29
CA THR A 164 -1.30 -20.59 -25.13
C THR A 164 -2.13 -21.39 -24.12
N THR A 165 -1.85 -21.24 -22.82
CA THR A 165 -2.65 -21.79 -21.72
C THR A 165 -2.49 -20.93 -20.46
N THR A 166 -3.55 -20.81 -19.66
CA THR A 166 -3.55 -20.13 -18.35
C THR A 166 -3.45 -21.11 -17.17
N THR A 167 -3.57 -22.40 -17.43
CA THR A 167 -3.57 -23.50 -16.45
C THR A 167 -2.31 -24.35 -16.57
N GLY A 168 -1.21 -23.73 -17.01
CA GLY A 168 0.06 -24.41 -17.23
C GLY A 168 0.63 -25.03 -15.96
N ARG A 169 1.42 -26.09 -16.13
CA ARG A 169 2.18 -26.78 -15.08
C ARG A 169 3.61 -27.02 -15.53
N LEU A 170 4.52 -27.13 -14.57
CA LEU A 170 5.89 -27.57 -14.77
C LEU A 170 6.04 -28.99 -14.22
N VAL A 171 6.45 -29.93 -15.07
CA VAL A 171 6.61 -31.34 -14.70
C VAL A 171 8.05 -31.76 -14.86
N LEU A 172 8.64 -32.34 -13.80
CA LEU A 172 9.94 -33.00 -13.86
C LEU A 172 9.71 -34.51 -13.71
N THR A 173 10.27 -35.29 -14.63
CA THR A 173 10.21 -36.75 -14.64
C THR A 173 11.59 -37.34 -14.36
N PHE A 174 11.63 -38.26 -13.41
CA PHE A 174 12.80 -39.00 -12.97
C PHE A 174 12.63 -40.47 -13.38
N PRO A 175 13.44 -41.00 -14.32
CA PRO A 175 13.40 -42.42 -14.68
C PRO A 175 13.68 -43.35 -13.49
N GLU A 176 13.24 -44.61 -13.60
CA GLU A 176 13.63 -45.66 -12.66
C GLU A 176 15.16 -45.72 -12.48
N GLY A 177 15.61 -45.81 -11.23
CA GLY A 177 17.02 -45.83 -10.87
C GLY A 177 17.64 -44.46 -10.60
N THR A 178 16.88 -43.37 -10.78
CA THR A 178 17.36 -42.01 -10.52
C THR A 178 17.67 -41.79 -9.04
N ARG A 179 18.90 -41.37 -8.72
CA ARG A 179 19.27 -40.92 -7.37
C ARG A 179 19.98 -39.56 -7.39
N ILE A 180 19.23 -38.51 -7.05
CA ILE A 180 19.69 -37.12 -7.09
C ILE A 180 19.10 -36.31 -5.93
N LEU A 181 19.70 -35.16 -5.67
CA LEU A 181 19.11 -34.08 -4.88
C LEU A 181 18.76 -32.93 -5.82
N VAL A 182 17.60 -32.31 -5.64
CA VAL A 182 17.08 -31.22 -6.47
C VAL A 182 16.64 -30.05 -5.61
N ASP A 183 17.04 -28.84 -5.95
CA ASP A 183 16.66 -27.63 -5.24
C ASP A 183 16.57 -26.41 -6.19
N MET A 184 15.98 -25.31 -5.74
CA MET A 184 15.89 -24.03 -6.45
C MET A 184 15.40 -24.17 -7.89
N ILE A 185 14.26 -24.83 -8.06
CA ILE A 185 13.61 -25.06 -9.35
C ILE A 185 12.89 -23.78 -9.79
N SER A 186 13.29 -23.21 -10.91
CA SER A 186 12.81 -21.90 -11.37
C SER A 186 12.39 -21.96 -12.83
N LEU A 187 11.32 -21.24 -13.15
CA LEU A 187 10.85 -21.02 -14.52
C LEU A 187 10.49 -19.55 -14.67
N PHE A 188 11.20 -18.85 -15.55
CA PHE A 188 10.97 -17.44 -15.84
C PHE A 188 10.56 -17.24 -17.29
N PRO A 189 9.61 -16.35 -17.60
CA PRO A 189 9.48 -15.81 -18.94
C PRO A 189 10.81 -15.19 -19.37
N LYS A 190 11.22 -15.42 -20.61
CA LYS A 190 12.40 -14.74 -21.18
C LYS A 190 12.15 -13.25 -21.34
N ASN A 191 10.91 -12.88 -21.63
CA ASN A 191 10.47 -11.49 -21.75
C ASN A 191 10.04 -10.93 -20.39
N THR A 192 11.01 -10.45 -19.62
CA THR A 192 10.81 -9.64 -18.42
C THR A 192 10.84 -8.15 -18.77
N PHE A 193 10.34 -7.31 -17.87
CA PHE A 193 10.40 -5.86 -18.02
C PHE A 193 11.85 -5.39 -18.23
N ASN A 194 12.06 -4.55 -19.24
CA ASN A 194 13.38 -4.12 -19.73
C ASN A 194 14.39 -5.27 -20.00
N HIS A 195 13.90 -6.49 -20.23
CA HIS A 195 14.70 -7.68 -20.54
C HIS A 195 15.76 -8.04 -19.48
N ARG A 196 15.53 -7.66 -18.22
CA ARG A 196 16.43 -7.99 -17.10
C ARG A 196 16.19 -9.42 -16.61
N PRO A 197 17.23 -10.24 -16.39
CA PRO A 197 17.04 -11.60 -15.89
C PRO A 197 16.53 -11.60 -14.44
N ASN A 198 15.71 -12.58 -14.06
CA ASN A 198 15.22 -12.75 -12.69
C ASN A 198 14.57 -11.46 -12.14
N TYR A 199 13.63 -10.92 -12.90
CA TYR A 199 13.16 -9.55 -12.70
C TYR A 199 11.64 -9.44 -12.79
N VAL A 200 11.17 -8.23 -13.05
CA VAL A 200 9.78 -7.84 -13.07
C VAL A 200 9.02 -8.42 -14.27
N ARG A 201 7.77 -8.84 -14.03
CA ARG A 201 6.82 -9.28 -15.04
C ARG A 201 6.50 -8.12 -15.99
N ALA A 202 6.63 -8.35 -17.30
CA ALA A 202 6.69 -7.29 -18.30
C ALA A 202 5.43 -6.40 -18.33
N ASP A 203 4.23 -6.97 -18.35
CA ASP A 203 2.96 -6.24 -18.38
C ASP A 203 2.73 -5.38 -17.12
N LEU A 204 3.05 -5.90 -15.94
CA LEU A 204 2.98 -5.14 -14.69
C LEU A 204 4.03 -4.01 -14.66
N GLY A 205 5.26 -4.27 -15.10
CA GLY A 205 6.31 -3.26 -15.20
C GLY A 205 5.96 -2.12 -16.16
N GLU A 206 5.41 -2.43 -17.33
CA GLU A 206 4.92 -1.41 -18.28
C GLU A 206 3.73 -0.62 -17.69
N THR A 207 2.82 -1.30 -16.99
CA THR A 207 1.71 -0.62 -16.29
C THR A 207 2.21 0.37 -15.24
N LEU A 208 3.28 0.06 -14.50
CA LEU A 208 3.90 1.01 -13.58
C LEU A 208 4.58 2.18 -14.29
N LYS A 209 5.27 1.91 -15.39
CA LYS A 209 5.94 2.93 -16.19
C LYS A 209 4.95 3.94 -16.79
N ASP A 210 3.79 3.45 -17.24
CA ASP A 210 2.72 4.25 -17.82
C ASP A 210 2.08 5.23 -16.82
N LEU A 211 2.25 5.03 -15.50
CA LEU A 211 1.83 6.00 -14.48
C LEU A 211 2.70 7.28 -14.51
N HIS A 212 3.96 7.20 -14.95
CA HIS A 212 4.97 8.24 -14.81
C HIS A 212 5.21 8.71 -13.35
N PRO A 213 5.42 7.78 -12.38
CA PRO A 213 5.59 8.15 -10.98
C PRO A 213 6.88 8.95 -10.75
N LYS A 214 6.86 9.89 -9.80
CA LYS A 214 8.06 10.64 -9.39
C LYS A 214 8.94 9.88 -8.39
N PHE A 215 8.34 8.96 -7.62
CA PHE A 215 9.06 8.12 -6.68
C PHE A 215 8.38 6.76 -6.52
N LEU A 216 9.14 5.80 -5.98
CA LEU A 216 8.66 4.48 -5.55
C LEU A 216 9.01 4.28 -4.07
N ARG A 217 7.99 4.22 -3.20
CA ARG A 217 8.11 3.85 -1.76
C ARG A 217 8.14 2.33 -1.64
N PHE A 218 9.20 1.75 -1.09
CA PHE A 218 9.35 0.28 -0.98
C PHE A 218 10.19 -0.16 0.23
N PRO A 219 10.11 -1.43 0.66
CA PRO A 219 9.04 -2.40 0.38
C PRO A 219 7.95 -2.24 1.44
N GLY A 220 7.42 -1.01 1.57
CA GLY A 220 6.85 -0.40 2.78
C GLY A 220 5.63 -1.09 3.41
N GLY A 221 4.83 -0.32 4.16
CA GLY A 221 3.68 -0.86 4.89
C GLY A 221 4.11 -1.75 6.06
N CYS A 222 3.15 -2.54 6.56
CA CYS A 222 3.35 -3.44 7.70
C CYS A 222 4.42 -4.51 7.45
N LEU A 223 4.74 -4.80 6.18
CA LEU A 223 5.77 -5.77 5.81
C LEU A 223 7.16 -5.42 6.39
N VAL A 224 7.47 -4.13 6.55
CA VAL A 224 8.80 -3.69 6.99
C VAL A 224 9.04 -3.95 8.47
N HIS A 225 8.03 -3.76 9.33
CA HIS A 225 8.21 -3.65 10.78
C HIS A 225 7.60 -4.78 11.63
N ASP A 226 6.69 -5.61 11.10
CA ASP A 226 6.15 -6.74 11.88
C ASP A 226 7.12 -7.92 11.77
N GLY A 227 7.73 -8.28 12.90
CA GLY A 227 8.54 -9.47 12.99
C GLY A 227 9.52 -9.48 14.16
N GLN A 228 10.30 -10.56 14.19
CA GLN A 228 11.38 -10.79 15.14
C GLN A 228 12.56 -9.84 14.87
N LEU A 229 13.31 -9.55 15.93
CA LEU A 229 14.47 -8.64 15.88
C LEU A 229 15.72 -9.28 15.26
N ASP A 230 15.86 -10.61 15.42
CA ASP A 230 16.99 -11.36 14.85
C ASP A 230 16.86 -11.41 13.33
N PRO A 231 17.80 -10.82 12.56
CA PRO A 231 17.73 -10.75 11.10
C PRO A 231 17.77 -12.11 10.42
N ASP A 232 18.19 -13.19 11.08
CA ASP A 232 18.22 -14.54 10.51
C ASP A 232 16.93 -15.34 10.82
N ASN A 233 16.04 -14.86 11.70
CA ASN A 233 14.81 -15.56 12.05
C ASN A 233 13.78 -15.60 10.90
N ARG A 234 13.11 -16.74 10.66
CA ARG A 234 12.10 -16.88 9.59
C ARG A 234 11.02 -15.79 9.60
N GLY A 235 10.60 -15.34 10.77
CA GLY A 235 9.63 -14.25 10.94
C GLY A 235 10.27 -12.91 11.30
N ALA A 236 11.50 -12.64 10.88
CA ALA A 236 12.19 -11.36 11.11
C ALA A 236 11.50 -10.19 10.40
N MET A 237 11.65 -8.99 10.96
CA MET A 237 11.39 -7.73 10.23
C MET A 237 12.16 -7.70 8.90
N TYR A 238 11.73 -6.86 7.95
CA TYR A 238 12.36 -6.83 6.63
C TYR A 238 13.78 -6.26 6.69
N ARG A 239 14.79 -7.12 6.50
CA ARG A 239 16.22 -6.74 6.50
C ARG A 239 16.77 -6.73 5.08
N TRP A 240 17.02 -5.54 4.54
CA TRP A 240 17.38 -5.34 3.14
C TRP A 240 18.60 -6.15 2.67
N LYS A 241 19.59 -6.37 3.55
CA LYS A 241 20.80 -7.15 3.25
C LYS A 241 20.51 -8.61 2.88
N ASN A 242 19.39 -9.16 3.36
CA ASN A 242 18.93 -10.50 3.01
C ASN A 242 18.26 -10.58 1.64
N SER A 243 17.96 -9.42 1.03
CA SER A 243 17.24 -9.31 -0.25
C SER A 243 18.15 -8.99 -1.44
N ILE A 244 19.47 -9.07 -1.26
CA ILE A 244 20.45 -8.82 -2.34
C ILE A 244 21.38 -10.03 -2.52
N GLY A 245 22.11 -10.07 -3.64
CA GLY A 245 22.95 -11.21 -3.99
C GLY A 245 22.19 -12.32 -4.72
N PRO A 246 22.83 -13.48 -4.93
CA PRO A 246 22.24 -14.60 -5.63
C PRO A 246 20.94 -15.05 -4.96
N VAL A 247 19.87 -15.23 -5.74
CA VAL A 247 18.53 -15.54 -5.22
C VAL A 247 18.46 -16.84 -4.45
N GLU A 248 19.25 -17.84 -4.82
CA GLU A 248 19.32 -19.11 -4.10
C GLU A 248 19.88 -18.96 -2.68
N GLN A 249 20.60 -17.88 -2.40
CA GLN A 249 21.17 -17.57 -1.08
C GLN A 249 20.32 -16.56 -0.29
N ARG A 250 19.18 -16.11 -0.84
CA ARG A 250 18.23 -15.25 -0.11
C ARG A 250 17.33 -16.14 0.75
N PRO A 251 17.24 -15.91 2.06
CA PRO A 251 16.45 -16.76 2.95
C PRO A 251 14.96 -16.54 2.66
N ALA A 252 14.20 -17.62 2.56
CA ALA A 252 12.75 -17.51 2.54
C ALA A 252 12.23 -16.95 3.89
N ARG A 253 11.22 -16.07 3.83
CA ARG A 253 10.66 -15.32 4.97
C ARG A 253 9.16 -15.53 5.11
N ARG A 254 8.64 -15.43 6.33
CA ARG A 254 7.20 -15.22 6.54
C ARG A 254 6.84 -13.86 5.95
N ASN A 255 5.77 -13.81 5.16
CA ASN A 255 5.09 -12.56 4.84
C ASN A 255 3.97 -12.34 5.86
N ASN A 256 3.82 -11.12 6.35
CA ASN A 256 2.84 -10.77 7.39
C ASN A 256 1.39 -10.84 6.91
N TRP A 257 1.19 -10.90 5.59
CA TRP A 257 -0.08 -11.11 4.92
C TRP A 257 -0.43 -12.60 4.71
N GLY A 258 0.20 -13.52 5.45
CA GLY A 258 -0.24 -14.92 5.53
C GLY A 258 0.24 -15.83 4.39
N TYR A 259 1.39 -15.52 3.79
CA TYR A 259 2.07 -16.36 2.80
C TYR A 259 3.60 -16.30 2.93
N ASN A 260 4.32 -16.95 2.01
CA ASN A 260 5.78 -16.99 2.00
C ASN A 260 6.38 -15.93 1.06
N GLN A 261 7.47 -15.30 1.49
CA GLN A 261 8.25 -14.38 0.68
C GLN A 261 9.63 -14.97 0.34
N THR A 262 9.95 -14.98 -0.95
CA THR A 262 11.22 -15.53 -1.48
C THR A 262 12.36 -14.52 -1.44
N LEU A 263 12.05 -13.22 -1.29
CA LEU A 263 12.97 -12.10 -1.48
C LEU A 263 13.61 -12.08 -2.87
N GLY A 264 13.02 -12.76 -3.86
CA GLY A 264 13.50 -12.77 -5.24
C GLY A 264 13.43 -11.39 -5.90
N LEU A 265 12.41 -10.61 -5.55
CA LEU A 265 12.34 -9.17 -5.77
C LEU A 265 12.73 -8.45 -4.48
N GLY A 266 13.97 -7.98 -4.41
CA GLY A 266 14.55 -7.34 -3.25
C GLY A 266 15.01 -5.91 -3.51
N TYR A 267 15.76 -5.35 -2.57
CA TYR A 267 16.17 -3.93 -2.63
C TYR A 267 16.94 -3.57 -3.89
N PHE A 268 17.83 -4.43 -4.35
CA PHE A 268 18.56 -4.17 -5.59
C PHE A 268 17.60 -4.07 -6.78
N GLU A 269 16.66 -5.00 -6.89
CA GLU A 269 15.68 -5.00 -7.96
C GLU A 269 14.70 -3.81 -7.88
N TYR A 270 14.32 -3.36 -6.68
CA TYR A 270 13.49 -2.15 -6.48
C TYR A 270 14.23 -0.86 -6.87
N PHE A 271 15.54 -0.77 -6.62
CA PHE A 271 16.35 0.34 -7.11
C PHE A 271 16.42 0.36 -8.63
N GLU A 272 16.68 -0.79 -9.26
CA GLU A 272 16.62 -0.89 -10.72
C GLU A 272 15.23 -0.55 -11.25
N LEU A 273 14.16 -0.92 -10.52
CA LEU A 273 12.79 -0.68 -10.97
C LEU A 273 12.48 0.81 -10.94
N SER A 274 12.96 1.49 -9.89
CA SER A 274 12.86 2.95 -9.76
C SER A 274 13.51 3.64 -10.97
N GLU A 275 14.73 3.26 -11.36
CA GLU A 275 15.39 3.80 -12.57
C GLU A 275 14.58 3.51 -13.85
N ASP A 276 14.12 2.28 -13.99
CA ASP A 276 13.46 1.75 -15.18
C ASP A 276 12.08 2.41 -15.44
N ILE A 277 11.36 2.81 -14.38
CA ILE A 277 10.09 3.54 -14.47
C ILE A 277 10.27 5.06 -14.37
N GLY A 278 11.50 5.56 -14.18
CA GLY A 278 11.81 6.99 -14.10
C GLY A 278 11.45 7.64 -12.76
N ALA A 279 11.44 6.86 -11.67
CA ALA A 279 11.12 7.28 -10.31
C ALA A 279 12.37 7.39 -9.43
N GLU A 280 12.31 8.27 -8.43
CA GLU A 280 13.27 8.31 -7.33
C GLU A 280 13.01 7.15 -6.35
N PRO A 281 14.03 6.40 -5.91
CA PRO A 281 13.84 5.37 -4.90
C PRO A 281 13.59 5.97 -3.52
N LEU A 282 12.58 5.45 -2.81
CA LEU A 282 12.25 5.78 -1.43
C LEU A 282 12.18 4.48 -0.60
N PRO A 283 13.31 3.95 -0.13
CA PRO A 283 13.34 2.80 0.75
C PRO A 283 12.82 3.14 2.16
N VAL A 284 12.15 2.17 2.77
CA VAL A 284 11.66 2.19 4.16
C VAL A 284 12.37 1.10 4.96
N LEU A 285 13.06 1.49 6.03
CA LEU A 285 13.75 0.55 6.94
C LEU A 285 13.02 0.44 8.28
N PRO A 286 13.08 -0.73 8.95
CA PRO A 286 12.45 -0.89 10.26
C PRO A 286 13.10 0.02 11.32
N GLY A 287 12.26 0.62 12.18
CA GLY A 287 12.69 1.49 13.28
C GLY A 287 13.26 0.78 14.52
N ALA A 288 13.60 -0.51 14.39
CA ALA A 288 13.97 -1.41 15.50
C ALA A 288 12.88 -1.59 16.58
N HIS A 289 11.61 -1.44 16.18
CA HIS A 289 10.42 -1.64 16.98
C HIS A 289 9.33 -2.30 16.14
N ASP A 290 8.66 -3.29 16.70
CA ASP A 290 7.48 -3.96 16.17
C ASP A 290 6.26 -3.50 16.98
N PRO A 291 5.41 -2.61 16.45
CA PRO A 291 4.23 -2.12 17.16
C PRO A 291 3.11 -3.18 17.28
N HIS A 292 3.16 -4.26 16.49
CA HIS A 292 2.11 -5.29 16.48
C HIS A 292 2.23 -6.27 17.65
N HIS A 293 3.45 -6.46 18.16
CA HIS A 293 3.75 -7.45 19.21
C HIS A 293 4.55 -6.87 20.38
N ASP A 294 4.69 -5.54 20.44
CA ASP A 294 5.46 -4.81 21.45
C ASP A 294 6.89 -5.38 21.61
N ARG A 295 7.59 -5.56 20.49
CA ARG A 295 8.99 -6.02 20.46
C ARG A 295 9.90 -4.87 20.09
N GLU A 296 11.04 -4.76 20.76
CA GLU A 296 11.98 -3.67 20.50
C GLU A 296 13.43 -4.07 20.76
N ALA A 297 14.34 -3.57 19.93
CA ALA A 297 15.76 -3.74 20.19
C ALA A 297 16.18 -2.85 21.38
N PRO A 298 17.01 -3.34 22.32
CA PRO A 298 17.56 -2.49 23.39
C PRO A 298 18.30 -1.28 22.79
N ILE A 299 18.16 -0.09 23.40
CA ILE A 299 18.84 1.13 22.92
C ILE A 299 20.34 0.92 22.72
N ALA A 300 20.99 0.17 23.63
CA ALA A 300 22.42 -0.14 23.55
C ALA A 300 22.81 -1.04 22.35
N GLN A 301 21.84 -1.68 21.69
CA GLN A 301 22.01 -2.57 20.54
C GLN A 301 21.49 -1.95 19.22
N LEU A 302 21.13 -0.66 19.21
CA LEU A 302 20.69 0.01 17.98
C LEU A 302 21.78 0.15 16.92
N GLY A 303 23.06 -0.04 17.27
CA GLY A 303 24.19 0.07 16.35
C GLY A 303 23.98 -0.69 15.06
N ASP A 304 23.58 -1.97 15.14
CA ASP A 304 23.38 -2.82 13.96
C ASP A 304 22.22 -2.35 13.06
N TRP A 305 21.19 -1.71 13.65
CA TRP A 305 20.06 -1.16 12.90
C TRP A 305 20.40 0.17 12.22
N ILE A 306 21.16 1.01 12.91
CA ILE A 306 21.69 2.26 12.37
C ILE A 306 22.68 1.96 11.24
N ASP A 307 23.54 0.96 11.42
CA ASP A 307 24.49 0.53 10.40
C ASP A 307 23.76 0.02 9.15
N ASP A 308 22.63 -0.68 9.26
CA ASP A 308 21.81 -1.05 8.10
C ASP A 308 21.37 0.16 7.27
N ALA A 309 20.99 1.26 7.91
CA ALA A 309 20.61 2.50 7.24
C ALA A 309 21.82 3.20 6.58
N LEU A 310 22.94 3.30 7.30
CA LEU A 310 24.16 3.91 6.76
C LEU A 310 24.77 3.10 5.61
N ASP A 311 24.67 1.78 5.71
CA ASP A 311 25.11 0.80 4.72
C ASP A 311 24.24 0.86 3.47
N LEU A 312 22.92 1.00 3.60
CA LEU A 312 22.01 1.17 2.46
C LEU A 312 22.31 2.47 1.69
N ILE A 313 22.57 3.57 2.41
CA ILE A 313 22.95 4.84 1.76
C ILE A 313 24.32 4.68 1.05
N GLU A 314 25.29 4.00 1.66
CA GLU A 314 26.58 3.74 0.99
C GLU A 314 26.42 2.78 -0.21
N PHE A 315 25.53 1.79 -0.12
CA PHE A 315 25.19 0.90 -1.23
C PHE A 315 24.63 1.69 -2.40
N ALA A 316 23.68 2.60 -2.14
CA ALA A 316 23.04 3.38 -3.19
C ALA A 316 23.93 4.49 -3.76
N ASN A 317 24.69 5.19 -2.91
CA ASN A 317 25.37 6.44 -3.28
C ASN A 317 26.89 6.37 -3.27
N GLY A 318 27.46 5.34 -2.63
CA GLY A 318 28.91 5.20 -2.47
C GLY A 318 29.64 4.99 -3.80
N SER A 319 30.91 5.41 -3.83
CA SER A 319 31.82 5.10 -4.95
C SER A 319 32.06 3.60 -5.07
N GLU A 320 32.50 3.12 -6.23
CA GLU A 320 32.93 1.73 -6.45
C GLU A 320 34.04 1.23 -5.50
N ASN A 321 34.72 2.14 -4.77
CA ASN A 321 35.77 1.79 -3.82
C ASN A 321 35.28 1.62 -2.37
N SER A 322 34.07 2.07 -2.05
CA SER A 322 33.49 1.90 -0.71
C SER A 322 33.05 0.46 -0.46
N LYS A 323 32.81 0.08 0.80
CA LYS A 323 32.43 -1.29 1.16
C LYS A 323 31.16 -1.70 0.42
N TRP A 324 30.11 -0.89 0.51
CA TRP A 324 28.83 -1.22 -0.11
C TRP A 324 28.70 -0.80 -1.57
N GLY A 325 29.47 0.20 -2.02
CA GLY A 325 29.59 0.50 -3.45
C GLY A 325 30.18 -0.66 -4.24
N LYS A 326 31.15 -1.40 -3.68
CA LYS A 326 31.67 -2.65 -4.26
C LYS A 326 30.60 -3.73 -4.40
N VAL A 327 29.72 -3.86 -3.40
CA VAL A 327 28.60 -4.81 -3.46
C VAL A 327 27.67 -4.44 -4.61
N ARG A 328 27.26 -3.17 -4.72
CA ARG A 328 26.44 -2.68 -5.84
C ARG A 328 27.07 -2.97 -7.20
N VAL A 329 28.36 -2.67 -7.37
CA VAL A 329 29.13 -2.96 -8.59
C VAL A 329 29.15 -4.45 -8.90
N ALA A 330 29.37 -5.30 -7.89
CA ALA A 330 29.41 -6.76 -8.05
C ALA A 330 28.04 -7.35 -8.45
N LEU A 331 26.94 -6.69 -8.08
CA LEU A 331 25.59 -7.03 -8.54
C LEU A 331 25.29 -6.55 -9.97
N GLY A 332 26.24 -5.87 -10.62
CA GLY A 332 26.13 -5.45 -12.02
C GLY A 332 25.80 -3.98 -12.22
N HIS A 333 25.71 -3.18 -11.15
CA HIS A 333 25.34 -1.77 -11.23
C HIS A 333 26.46 -0.84 -10.72
N PRO A 334 27.39 -0.41 -11.60
CA PRO A 334 28.53 0.39 -11.16
C PRO A 334 28.16 1.82 -10.76
N LYS A 335 27.12 2.40 -11.39
CA LYS A 335 26.72 3.79 -11.16
C LYS A 335 25.96 3.92 -9.83
N PRO A 336 26.07 5.04 -9.10
CA PRO A 336 25.20 5.29 -7.96
C PRO A 336 23.72 5.42 -8.40
N PHE A 337 22.80 4.93 -7.56
CA PHE A 337 21.35 5.12 -7.73
C PHE A 337 20.88 6.53 -7.36
N ASN A 338 21.74 7.34 -6.73
CA ASN A 338 21.45 8.71 -6.32
C ASN A 338 20.24 8.83 -5.36
N LEU A 339 20.22 7.98 -4.33
CA LEU A 339 19.23 7.98 -3.26
C LEU A 339 19.11 9.37 -2.60
N LYS A 340 17.88 9.89 -2.54
CA LYS A 340 17.52 11.18 -1.92
C LYS A 340 16.71 11.04 -0.65
N TYR A 341 15.81 10.06 -0.60
CA TYR A 341 14.84 9.88 0.48
C TYR A 341 15.14 8.60 1.25
N LEU A 342 14.90 8.60 2.55
CA LEU A 342 14.95 7.40 3.38
C LEU A 342 13.92 7.54 4.51
N ALA A 343 13.02 6.57 4.62
CA ALA A 343 12.12 6.48 5.76
C ALA A 343 12.68 5.50 6.80
N ILE A 344 12.60 5.91 8.07
CA ILE A 344 12.90 5.05 9.22
C ILE A 344 11.59 4.81 9.94
N GLY A 345 11.14 3.57 9.89
CA GLY A 345 9.84 3.13 10.37
C GLY A 345 8.73 3.21 9.32
N ASN A 346 7.67 2.45 9.57
CA ASN A 346 6.35 2.53 8.94
C ASN A 346 5.29 2.60 10.06
N GLU A 347 4.38 3.58 10.06
CA GLU A 347 3.22 3.60 10.97
C GLU A 347 3.52 3.34 12.47
N GLU A 348 4.75 3.53 12.96
CA GLU A 348 5.04 3.23 14.36
C GLU A 348 4.26 4.15 15.30
N VAL A 349 3.71 3.51 16.32
CA VAL A 349 3.07 4.12 17.48
C VAL A 349 3.86 3.75 18.74
N GLY A 350 3.58 4.41 19.85
CA GLY A 350 4.19 4.05 21.14
C GLY A 350 5.57 4.68 21.39
N GLN A 351 5.95 4.78 22.68
CA GLN A 351 7.18 5.51 23.08
C GLN A 351 8.45 4.88 22.53
N ALA A 352 8.42 3.55 22.36
CA ALA A 352 9.52 2.75 21.88
C ALA A 352 10.16 3.32 20.60
N PHE A 353 9.37 3.60 19.58
CA PHE A 353 9.90 4.13 18.33
C PHE A 353 10.46 5.55 18.49
N PHE A 354 9.73 6.42 19.19
CA PHE A 354 10.12 7.82 19.35
C PHE A 354 11.36 8.01 20.22
N ASP A 355 11.69 7.08 21.13
CA ASP A 355 12.96 7.06 21.86
C ASP A 355 14.15 6.68 20.96
N ARG A 356 13.91 5.92 19.89
CA ARG A 356 14.94 5.35 18.99
C ARG A 356 15.21 6.24 17.79
N TYR A 357 14.18 6.85 17.21
CA TYR A 357 14.30 7.69 16.01
C TYR A 357 15.42 8.75 16.09
N PRO A 358 15.62 9.47 17.22
CA PRO A 358 16.70 10.46 17.33
C PRO A 358 18.10 9.88 17.09
N TYR A 359 18.34 8.61 17.43
CA TYR A 359 19.63 7.95 17.21
C TYR A 359 19.88 7.69 15.72
N PHE A 360 18.88 7.17 15.00
CA PHE A 360 18.93 7.01 13.54
C PHE A 360 19.13 8.36 12.85
N HIS A 361 18.27 9.33 13.18
CA HIS A 361 18.30 10.65 12.56
C HIS A 361 19.68 11.32 12.72
N LYS A 362 20.19 11.36 13.96
CA LYS A 362 21.50 11.95 14.26
C LYS A 362 22.63 11.25 13.52
N ALA A 363 22.67 9.92 13.52
CA ALA A 363 23.73 9.16 12.87
C ALA A 363 23.73 9.35 11.35
N ILE A 364 22.54 9.31 10.72
CA ILE A 364 22.39 9.50 9.28
C ILE A 364 22.75 10.93 8.88
N LYS A 365 22.19 11.96 9.53
CA LYS A 365 22.50 13.36 9.22
C LYS A 365 23.98 13.71 9.44
N ALA A 366 24.64 13.09 10.41
CA ALA A 366 26.07 13.29 10.64
C ALA A 366 26.94 12.79 9.47
N LYS A 367 26.57 11.68 8.82
CA LYS A 367 27.34 11.08 7.73
C LYS A 367 26.86 11.51 6.33
N TYR A 368 25.56 11.69 6.17
CA TYR A 368 24.88 11.97 4.91
C TYR A 368 23.85 13.11 5.08
N PRO A 369 24.30 14.36 5.28
CA PRO A 369 23.42 15.48 5.61
C PRO A 369 22.37 15.81 4.54
N ASN A 370 22.60 15.41 3.29
CA ASN A 370 21.71 15.68 2.15
C ASN A 370 20.60 14.64 1.97
N ILE A 371 20.62 13.52 2.71
CA ILE A 371 19.51 12.56 2.68
C ILE A 371 18.31 13.18 3.39
N LYS A 372 17.17 13.19 2.71
CA LYS A 372 15.89 13.61 3.28
C LYS A 372 15.34 12.48 4.12
N LEU A 373 15.18 12.72 5.41
CA LEU A 373 14.66 11.74 6.35
C LEU A 373 13.17 11.94 6.59
N ILE A 374 12.47 10.82 6.52
CA ILE A 374 11.02 10.74 6.71
C ILE A 374 10.77 10.08 8.07
N ASN A 375 9.98 10.77 8.90
CA ASN A 375 9.44 10.23 10.16
C ASN A 375 8.00 9.75 9.92
N THR A 376 7.40 9.04 10.87
CA THR A 376 6.01 8.55 10.76
C THR A 376 5.09 9.25 11.77
N SER A 377 3.81 9.38 11.41
CA SER A 377 2.73 9.80 12.30
C SER A 377 1.75 8.68 12.66
N GLY A 378 2.13 7.42 12.42
CA GLY A 378 1.28 6.27 12.70
C GLY A 378 0.22 6.04 11.60
N PRO A 379 -0.67 5.06 11.80
CA PRO A 379 -1.64 4.60 10.79
C PRO A 379 -2.94 5.43 10.76
N PHE A 380 -3.00 6.55 11.49
CA PHE A 380 -4.23 7.32 11.71
C PHE A 380 -4.10 8.75 11.18
N ALA A 381 -5.23 9.31 10.71
CA ALA A 381 -5.27 10.67 10.17
C ALA A 381 -5.22 11.77 11.26
N ALA A 382 -5.41 11.41 12.53
CA ALA A 382 -5.49 12.32 13.67
C ALA A 382 -5.45 11.53 14.98
N GLY A 383 -5.27 12.24 16.10
CA GLY A 383 -5.29 11.66 17.44
C GLY A 383 -3.94 11.74 18.15
N ALA A 384 -3.84 11.07 19.30
CA ALA A 384 -2.70 11.20 20.20
C ALA A 384 -1.39 10.74 19.57
N GLU A 385 -1.39 9.58 18.89
CA GLU A 385 -0.18 9.05 18.25
C GLU A 385 0.20 9.84 16.99
N PHE A 386 -0.78 10.34 16.24
CA PHE A 386 -0.56 11.26 15.11
C PHE A 386 0.17 12.53 15.55
N GLU A 387 -0.34 13.19 16.59
CA GLU A 387 0.27 14.41 17.13
C GLU A 387 1.67 14.16 17.71
N ARG A 388 1.88 12.98 18.29
CA ARG A 388 3.18 12.55 18.81
C ARG A 388 4.21 12.36 17.70
N GLY A 389 3.85 11.71 16.59
CA GLY A 389 4.73 11.56 15.44
C GLY A 389 5.11 12.90 14.82
N TRP A 390 4.12 13.78 14.62
CA TRP A 390 4.37 15.15 14.17
C TRP A 390 5.25 15.96 15.13
N LYS A 391 5.06 15.80 16.45
CA LYS A 391 5.93 16.40 17.46
C LYS A 391 7.37 15.88 17.35
N SER A 392 7.55 14.56 17.27
CA SER A 392 8.87 13.93 17.11
C SER A 392 9.59 14.45 15.86
N ALA A 393 8.88 14.55 14.72
CA ALA A 393 9.45 15.07 13.49
C ALA A 393 9.92 16.52 13.61
N ARG A 394 9.13 17.39 14.25
CA ARG A 394 9.51 18.79 14.50
C ARG A 394 10.73 18.88 15.42
N GLU A 395 10.76 18.11 16.51
CA GLU A 395 11.86 18.11 17.49
C GLU A 395 13.17 17.57 16.91
N ASN A 396 13.09 16.59 16.00
CA ASN A 396 14.26 16.01 15.35
C ASN A 396 14.67 16.72 14.04
N HIS A 397 13.89 17.70 13.56
CA HIS A 397 14.10 18.36 12.27
C HIS A 397 14.06 17.40 11.08
N SER A 398 13.11 16.45 11.08
CA SER A 398 12.85 15.58 9.94
C SER A 398 12.44 16.41 8.71
N ASP A 399 12.77 15.93 7.51
CA ASP A 399 12.43 16.64 6.27
C ASP A 399 10.96 16.45 5.91
N LEU A 400 10.41 15.24 6.15
CA LEU A 400 9.00 14.91 5.96
C LEU A 400 8.42 14.07 7.12
N VAL A 401 7.09 14.03 7.20
CA VAL A 401 6.30 13.18 8.10
C VAL A 401 5.29 12.38 7.30
N ASP A 402 5.32 11.06 7.45
CA ASP A 402 4.45 10.11 6.77
C ASP A 402 3.08 10.04 7.48
N GLU A 403 2.04 10.55 6.81
CA GLU A 403 0.63 10.48 7.19
C GLU A 403 -0.08 9.39 6.38
N HIS A 404 -0.84 8.55 7.06
CA HIS A 404 -1.60 7.46 6.45
C HIS A 404 -3.08 7.59 6.77
N TYR A 405 -3.94 7.33 5.78
CA TYR A 405 -5.38 7.25 6.04
C TYR A 405 -6.17 6.55 4.94
N TYR A 406 -7.02 5.63 5.38
CA TYR A 406 -8.02 4.94 4.58
C TYR A 406 -9.40 5.34 5.08
N THR A 407 -10.09 6.21 4.36
CA THR A 407 -11.34 6.85 4.85
C THR A 407 -12.42 6.91 3.78
N ALA A 408 -13.67 7.13 4.16
CA ALA A 408 -14.75 7.31 3.20
C ALA A 408 -14.57 8.59 2.36
N PRO A 409 -15.17 8.69 1.15
CA PRO A 409 -15.15 9.90 0.32
C PRO A 409 -15.57 11.19 1.04
N THR A 410 -16.50 11.10 2.00
CA THR A 410 -16.95 12.25 2.81
C THR A 410 -15.81 12.89 3.59
N TRP A 411 -14.87 12.10 4.11
CA TRP A 411 -13.69 12.61 4.81
C TRP A 411 -12.79 13.42 3.87
N PHE A 412 -12.53 12.92 2.66
CA PHE A 412 -11.72 13.63 1.67
C PHE A 412 -12.35 14.96 1.27
N LEU A 413 -13.67 15.02 1.09
CA LEU A 413 -14.41 16.25 0.81
C LEU A 413 -14.36 17.24 1.97
N ALA A 414 -14.44 16.76 3.21
CA ALA A 414 -14.35 17.59 4.40
C ALA A 414 -12.92 18.11 4.66
N ASN A 415 -11.89 17.43 4.15
CA ASN A 415 -10.48 17.73 4.40
C ASN A 415 -9.75 18.42 3.23
N GLN A 416 -10.48 19.01 2.28
CA GLN A 416 -9.91 19.69 1.10
C GLN A 416 -8.96 20.85 1.40
N HIS A 417 -9.06 21.41 2.61
CA HIS A 417 -8.25 22.52 3.12
C HIS A 417 -7.33 22.10 4.26
N ARG A 418 -7.17 20.79 4.53
CA ARG A 418 -6.37 20.27 5.65
C ARG A 418 -4.97 20.91 5.72
N TYR A 419 -4.24 20.86 4.62
CA TYR A 419 -2.86 21.36 4.54
C TYR A 419 -2.77 22.88 4.39
N ASP A 420 -3.88 23.60 4.17
CA ASP A 420 -3.84 25.06 4.04
C ASP A 420 -3.31 25.72 5.33
N SER A 421 -3.52 25.07 6.48
CA SER A 421 -3.11 25.53 7.82
C SER A 421 -1.71 25.10 8.27
N TYR A 422 -1.06 24.18 7.57
CA TYR A 422 0.23 23.62 7.99
C TYR A 422 1.35 24.69 7.89
N ASP A 423 2.38 24.56 8.74
CA ASP A 423 3.52 25.48 8.73
C ASP A 423 4.46 25.21 7.54
N PRO A 424 4.59 26.14 6.58
CA PRO A 424 5.46 25.95 5.41
C PRO A 424 6.96 25.98 5.75
N LYS A 425 7.34 26.31 6.99
CA LYS A 425 8.74 26.28 7.48
C LYS A 425 9.09 25.01 8.25
N GLY A 426 8.11 24.16 8.55
CA GLY A 426 8.29 22.90 9.24
C GLY A 426 8.63 21.74 8.29
N PRO A 427 8.69 20.50 8.82
CA PRO A 427 8.67 19.29 8.02
C PRO A 427 7.46 19.27 7.09
N LYS A 428 7.61 18.76 5.87
CA LYS A 428 6.48 18.60 4.94
C LYS A 428 5.70 17.32 5.22
N ALA A 429 4.39 17.33 4.96
CA ALA A 429 3.61 16.11 4.94
C ALA A 429 4.03 15.23 3.74
N PHE A 430 4.15 13.94 4.00
CA PHE A 430 4.17 12.87 3.01
C PHE A 430 2.90 12.04 3.24
N ILE A 431 2.03 11.94 2.24
CA ILE A 431 0.87 11.05 2.32
C ILE A 431 1.31 9.69 1.75
N GLY A 432 2.01 8.90 2.55
CA GLY A 432 2.62 7.64 2.10
C GLY A 432 1.62 6.53 1.80
N GLU A 433 0.42 6.62 2.37
CA GLU A 433 -0.69 5.73 2.09
C GLU A 433 -2.04 6.47 2.17
N TYR A 434 -2.79 6.46 1.07
CA TYR A 434 -4.20 6.87 1.10
C TYR A 434 -5.04 6.11 0.09
N ALA A 435 -6.31 5.86 0.45
CA ALA A 435 -7.35 5.46 -0.49
C ALA A 435 -8.74 5.72 0.11
N SER A 436 -9.75 5.88 -0.75
CA SER A 436 -11.12 6.13 -0.32
C SER A 436 -11.98 4.87 -0.12
N LYS A 437 -11.35 3.73 0.22
CA LYS A 437 -12.00 2.44 0.56
C LYS A 437 -12.77 1.71 -0.56
N LYS A 438 -12.89 2.26 -1.78
CA LYS A 438 -13.43 1.56 -2.97
C LYS A 438 -12.74 2.00 -4.27
N ASN A 439 -12.89 1.20 -5.34
CA ASN A 439 -12.46 1.53 -6.70
C ASN A 439 -13.59 1.96 -7.64
N GLN A 440 -14.64 2.60 -7.12
CA GLN A 440 -15.70 3.17 -7.94
C GLN A 440 -15.30 4.55 -8.50
N TRP A 441 -15.91 4.98 -9.60
CA TRP A 441 -15.57 6.24 -10.23
C TRP A 441 -15.80 7.44 -9.31
N TYR A 442 -16.84 7.41 -8.47
CA TYR A 442 -17.07 8.44 -7.46
C TYR A 442 -15.88 8.58 -6.49
N ASN A 443 -15.34 7.45 -6.03
CA ASN A 443 -14.15 7.40 -5.18
C ASN A 443 -12.94 8.04 -5.87
N ALA A 444 -12.66 7.65 -7.10
CA ALA A 444 -11.56 8.20 -7.89
C ALA A 444 -11.70 9.72 -8.14
N VAL A 445 -12.91 10.21 -8.40
CA VAL A 445 -13.20 11.63 -8.61
C VAL A 445 -13.06 12.43 -7.31
N VAL A 446 -13.47 11.87 -6.18
CA VAL A 446 -13.27 12.50 -4.86
C VAL A 446 -11.79 12.53 -4.48
N GLU A 447 -11.04 11.46 -4.71
CA GLU A 447 -9.58 11.45 -4.54
C GLU A 447 -8.92 12.52 -5.43
N ALA A 448 -9.33 12.63 -6.70
CA ALA A 448 -8.84 13.66 -7.61
C ALA A 448 -9.06 15.08 -7.05
N SER A 449 -10.23 15.34 -6.45
CA SER A 449 -10.50 16.64 -5.82
C SER A 449 -9.49 16.94 -4.73
N TYR A 450 -9.21 15.97 -3.86
CA TYR A 450 -8.25 16.09 -2.77
C TYR A 450 -6.82 16.30 -3.28
N MET A 451 -6.44 15.60 -4.36
CA MET A 451 -5.13 15.76 -5.00
C MET A 451 -4.88 17.19 -5.52
N THR A 452 -5.92 17.94 -5.90
CA THR A 452 -5.75 19.37 -6.24
C THR A 452 -5.31 20.20 -5.03
N GLY A 453 -5.81 19.86 -3.83
CA GLY A 453 -5.38 20.47 -2.57
C GLY A 453 -3.93 20.12 -2.20
N LEU A 454 -3.49 18.90 -2.53
CA LEU A 454 -2.09 18.48 -2.36
C LEU A 454 -1.16 19.30 -3.25
N GLU A 455 -1.48 19.47 -4.53
CA GLU A 455 -0.67 20.30 -5.42
C GLU A 455 -0.64 21.76 -4.98
N ARG A 456 -1.79 22.32 -4.62
CA ARG A 456 -1.91 23.71 -4.15
C ARG A 456 -0.99 23.99 -2.96
N ASN A 457 -0.82 23.00 -2.06
CA ASN A 457 0.00 23.10 -0.86
C ASN A 457 1.40 22.48 -1.03
N ALA A 458 2.00 22.52 -2.22
CA ALA A 458 3.33 21.96 -2.48
C ALA A 458 4.48 22.54 -1.61
N ASP A 459 4.28 23.67 -0.94
CA ASP A 459 5.18 24.20 0.08
C ASP A 459 5.12 23.42 1.41
N LYS A 460 4.01 22.74 1.69
CA LYS A 460 3.73 22.01 2.94
C LYS A 460 3.58 20.50 2.73
N VAL A 461 3.24 20.07 1.52
CA VAL A 461 3.14 18.67 1.11
C VAL A 461 4.29 18.36 0.16
N GLY A 462 5.06 17.33 0.48
CA GLY A 462 6.25 16.95 -0.29
C GLY A 462 6.03 15.78 -1.24
N LEU A 463 5.23 14.79 -0.82
CA LEU A 463 5.08 13.50 -1.47
C LEU A 463 3.66 12.94 -1.19
N ALA A 464 3.12 12.13 -2.09
CA ALA A 464 1.84 11.43 -1.94
C ALA A 464 1.78 10.18 -2.85
N CYS A 465 1.30 9.05 -2.31
CA CYS A 465 1.07 7.84 -3.08
C CYS A 465 -0.17 7.05 -2.61
N TYR A 466 -0.94 6.55 -3.57
CA TYR A 466 -2.08 5.68 -3.33
C TYR A 466 -1.62 4.31 -2.82
N ALA A 467 -2.39 3.69 -1.93
CA ALA A 467 -2.11 2.34 -1.41
C ALA A 467 -3.41 1.51 -1.24
N PRO A 468 -3.32 0.17 -1.34
CA PRO A 468 -2.22 -0.61 -1.90
C PRO A 468 -2.17 -0.53 -3.45
N LEU A 469 -1.02 -0.90 -4.01
CA LEU A 469 -0.77 -0.75 -5.46
C LEU A 469 -1.29 -1.92 -6.29
N PHE A 470 -1.14 -3.15 -5.80
CA PHE A 470 -1.36 -4.36 -6.58
C PHE A 470 -2.27 -5.35 -5.84
N CYS A 471 -3.17 -5.96 -6.60
CA CYS A 471 -3.96 -7.10 -6.13
C CYS A 471 -3.96 -8.21 -7.17
N ASN A 472 -3.36 -9.36 -6.82
CA ASN A 472 -3.65 -10.59 -7.54
C ASN A 472 -5.07 -11.02 -7.14
N VAL A 473 -6.00 -11.07 -8.10
CA VAL A 473 -7.42 -11.31 -7.80
C VAL A 473 -7.69 -12.70 -7.19
N ASP A 474 -6.72 -13.59 -7.29
CA ASP A 474 -6.78 -14.93 -6.72
C ASP A 474 -6.42 -14.96 -5.23
N TYR A 475 -5.81 -13.87 -4.71
CA TYR A 475 -5.27 -13.77 -3.36
C TYR A 475 -5.60 -12.40 -2.74
N LYS A 476 -6.84 -12.23 -2.28
CA LYS A 476 -7.33 -10.94 -1.76
C LYS A 476 -7.29 -10.89 -0.24
N ASP A 477 -6.30 -10.21 0.30
CA ASP A 477 -6.17 -9.87 1.73
C ASP A 477 -6.74 -8.48 2.03
N TRP A 478 -6.54 -7.52 1.12
CA TRP A 478 -7.01 -6.14 1.24
C TRP A 478 -7.59 -5.62 -0.08
N THR A 479 -8.57 -4.71 0.02
CA THR A 479 -9.13 -3.92 -1.10
C THR A 479 -9.54 -2.55 -0.57
N PRO A 480 -9.57 -1.48 -1.38
CA PRO A 480 -9.35 -1.38 -2.83
C PRO A 480 -7.86 -1.34 -3.23
N ASP A 481 -7.54 -1.49 -4.52
CA ASP A 481 -6.17 -1.49 -5.04
C ASP A 481 -6.05 -0.71 -6.36
N LEU A 482 -4.84 -0.24 -6.69
CA LEU A 482 -4.65 0.55 -7.91
C LEU A 482 -4.67 -0.32 -9.18
N ILE A 483 -4.08 -1.51 -9.13
CA ILE A 483 -3.92 -2.41 -10.29
C ILE A 483 -4.31 -3.83 -9.89
N PHE A 484 -5.34 -4.37 -10.53
CA PHE A 484 -5.76 -5.76 -10.37
C PHE A 484 -5.13 -6.62 -11.46
N PHE A 485 -4.74 -7.85 -11.15
CA PHE A 485 -4.18 -8.75 -12.15
C PHE A 485 -4.43 -10.23 -11.81
N ASN A 486 -4.19 -11.09 -12.80
CA ASN A 486 -3.96 -12.51 -12.62
C ASN A 486 -2.76 -12.93 -13.48
N GLN A 487 -2.53 -14.22 -13.68
CA GLN A 487 -1.35 -14.72 -14.40
C GLN A 487 -1.28 -14.36 -15.89
N SER A 488 -2.37 -13.92 -16.50
CA SER A 488 -2.42 -13.58 -17.93
C SER A 488 -2.91 -12.16 -18.24
N GLU A 489 -3.56 -11.49 -17.29
CA GLU A 489 -4.24 -10.22 -17.52
C GLU A 489 -3.93 -9.20 -16.42
N VAL A 490 -3.92 -7.92 -16.81
CA VAL A 490 -3.79 -6.75 -15.92
C VAL A 490 -4.97 -5.82 -16.19
N SER A 491 -5.64 -5.35 -15.14
CA SER A 491 -6.76 -4.41 -15.19
C SER A 491 -6.48 -3.22 -14.26
N PRO A 492 -6.04 -2.08 -14.82
CA PRO A 492 -5.93 -0.85 -14.07
C PRO A 492 -7.31 -0.37 -13.59
N SER A 493 -7.42 -0.01 -12.31
CA SER A 493 -8.68 0.48 -11.74
C SER A 493 -9.06 1.85 -12.31
N VAL A 494 -10.27 2.34 -12.01
CA VAL A 494 -10.63 3.71 -12.41
C VAL A 494 -9.79 4.76 -11.66
N ASN A 495 -9.36 4.46 -10.43
CA ASN A 495 -8.43 5.29 -9.65
C ASN A 495 -7.05 5.36 -10.31
N TYR A 496 -6.57 4.26 -10.94
CA TYR A 496 -5.32 4.27 -11.71
C TYR A 496 -5.30 5.39 -12.74
N TYR A 497 -6.38 5.59 -13.49
CA TYR A 497 -6.42 6.62 -14.52
C TYR A 497 -6.41 8.04 -13.95
N VAL A 498 -6.95 8.25 -12.73
CA VAL A 498 -6.82 9.51 -12.01
C VAL A 498 -5.37 9.73 -11.55
N GLN A 499 -4.75 8.73 -10.91
CA GLN A 499 -3.35 8.81 -10.49
C GLN A 499 -2.43 9.08 -11.68
N GLN A 500 -2.60 8.34 -12.79
CA GLN A 500 -1.88 8.54 -14.05
C GLN A 500 -2.01 9.97 -14.57
N LEU A 501 -3.22 10.53 -14.55
CA LEU A 501 -3.49 11.88 -15.04
C LEU A 501 -2.72 12.93 -14.21
N PHE A 502 -2.72 12.80 -12.88
CA PHE A 502 -2.03 13.72 -12.00
C PHE A 502 -0.50 13.59 -12.07
N MET A 503 0.03 12.37 -12.14
CA MET A 503 1.47 12.10 -12.25
C MET A 503 2.04 12.56 -13.59
N LYS A 504 1.33 12.26 -14.70
CA LYS A 504 1.76 12.64 -16.05
C LYS A 504 1.72 14.15 -16.28
N TYR A 505 0.70 14.83 -15.77
CA TYR A 505 0.51 16.26 -15.93
C TYR A 505 0.80 17.04 -14.64
N GLN A 506 1.84 16.62 -13.91
CA GLN A 506 2.36 17.37 -12.77
C GLN A 506 3.30 18.47 -13.26
N GLY A 507 2.96 19.74 -13.00
CA GLY A 507 3.86 20.84 -13.29
C GLY A 507 5.07 20.89 -12.36
N THR A 508 6.04 21.75 -12.69
CA THR A 508 7.20 22.01 -11.82
C THR A 508 6.87 22.98 -10.69
N ASN A 509 5.93 23.90 -10.91
CA ASN A 509 5.52 24.93 -9.97
C ASN A 509 4.01 25.20 -10.09
N ASN A 510 3.39 25.58 -8.98
CA ASN A 510 2.07 26.21 -9.02
C ASN A 510 2.15 27.56 -9.74
N VAL A 511 1.04 27.96 -10.35
CA VAL A 511 0.86 29.26 -10.99
C VAL A 511 -0.35 29.93 -10.36
N ASP A 512 -0.21 31.19 -9.98
CA ASP A 512 -1.32 31.94 -9.41
C ASP A 512 -2.41 32.24 -10.43
N TYR A 513 -3.66 32.06 -9.99
CA TYR A 513 -4.86 32.28 -10.77
C TYR A 513 -6.03 32.68 -9.85
N HIS A 514 -7.08 33.22 -10.45
CA HIS A 514 -8.29 33.63 -9.76
C HIS A 514 -9.53 33.11 -10.51
N LEU A 515 -10.49 32.58 -9.75
CA LEU A 515 -11.82 32.24 -10.24
C LEU A 515 -12.85 33.25 -9.71
N ALA A 516 -13.47 34.01 -10.60
CA ALA A 516 -14.59 34.91 -10.27
C ALA A 516 -15.93 34.22 -10.50
N ASN A 517 -16.97 34.63 -9.76
CA ASN A 517 -18.35 34.11 -9.88
C ASN A 517 -18.48 32.58 -9.68
N VAL A 518 -17.60 31.97 -8.87
CA VAL A 518 -17.74 30.56 -8.49
C VAL A 518 -19.08 30.37 -7.76
N PRO A 519 -19.89 29.34 -8.11
CA PRO A 519 -21.11 29.05 -7.38
C PRO A 519 -20.85 28.81 -5.89
N GLU A 520 -21.86 29.02 -5.05
CA GLU A 520 -21.72 28.71 -3.62
C GLU A 520 -21.51 27.20 -3.42
N ALA A 521 -20.62 26.86 -2.49
CA ALA A 521 -20.42 25.49 -2.09
C ALA A 521 -21.71 24.92 -1.45
N LYS A 522 -21.99 23.65 -1.72
CA LYS A 522 -23.15 22.97 -1.16
C LYS A 522 -22.76 22.34 0.17
N VAL A 523 -23.42 22.75 1.25
CA VAL A 523 -23.36 22.05 2.53
C VAL A 523 -24.25 20.80 2.42
N ILE A 524 -23.64 19.62 2.61
CA ILE A 524 -24.31 18.32 2.58
C ILE A 524 -24.80 17.96 3.98
N ASP A 525 -23.94 18.17 4.97
CA ASP A 525 -24.23 17.95 6.39
C ASP A 525 -23.45 18.97 7.23
N ASP A 526 -24.17 19.77 8.00
CA ASP A 526 -23.68 20.62 9.08
C ASP A 526 -24.53 20.47 10.36
N GLY A 527 -25.38 19.43 10.40
CA GLY A 527 -26.33 19.22 11.48
C GLY A 527 -25.67 18.82 12.80
N PRO A 528 -26.41 18.96 13.92
CA PRO A 528 -25.97 18.42 15.21
C PRO A 528 -25.89 16.89 15.16
N LEU A 529 -24.95 16.32 15.92
CA LEU A 529 -24.75 14.88 15.99
C LEU A 529 -25.68 14.26 17.05
N ASN A 530 -26.99 14.21 16.75
CA ASN A 530 -28.02 13.74 17.67
C ASN A 530 -28.83 12.55 17.08
N ASP A 531 -29.85 12.12 17.82
CA ASP A 531 -30.68 10.94 17.64
C ASP A 531 -30.21 9.68 18.40
N GLY A 532 -30.11 8.52 17.74
CA GLY A 532 -30.09 7.22 18.42
C GLY A 532 -28.86 6.99 19.27
N LEU A 533 -29.06 6.26 20.37
CA LEU A 533 -28.02 5.83 21.31
C LEU A 533 -28.09 4.31 21.46
N SER A 534 -27.00 3.63 21.15
CA SER A 534 -26.94 2.16 21.17
C SER A 534 -25.61 1.64 21.73
N PRO A 535 -25.62 0.92 22.87
CA PRO A 535 -24.52 0.06 23.24
C PRO A 535 -24.37 -1.09 22.24
N GLN A 536 -23.13 -1.45 21.94
CA GLN A 536 -22.79 -2.50 21.00
C GLN A 536 -21.64 -3.36 21.55
N ALA A 537 -21.75 -4.67 21.34
CA ALA A 537 -20.69 -5.64 21.51
C ALA A 537 -19.89 -5.76 20.21
N ASP A 538 -18.56 -5.63 20.26
CA ASP A 538 -17.68 -5.87 19.11
C ASP A 538 -16.78 -7.06 19.39
N GLY A 539 -16.98 -8.16 18.66
CA GLY A 539 -16.10 -9.33 18.72
C GLY A 539 -15.95 -9.98 20.11
N THR A 540 -16.71 -9.61 21.14
CA THR A 540 -16.68 -10.19 22.50
C THR A 540 -17.97 -9.89 23.26
N ASP A 541 -18.27 -10.67 24.30
CA ASP A 541 -19.41 -10.43 25.18
C ASP A 541 -19.14 -9.28 26.16
N VAL A 542 -20.12 -8.38 26.31
CA VAL A 542 -20.00 -7.16 27.13
C VAL A 542 -21.26 -6.88 27.96
N LYS A 543 -21.06 -6.19 29.07
CA LYS A 543 -22.11 -5.73 29.96
C LYS A 543 -22.05 -4.22 30.10
N PHE A 544 -23.15 -3.55 29.79
CA PHE A 544 -23.35 -2.12 30.00
C PHE A 544 -24.29 -1.88 31.18
N GLU A 545 -23.86 -1.02 32.11
CA GLU A 545 -24.61 -0.64 33.31
C GLU A 545 -24.66 0.87 33.45
N ASN A 546 -25.53 1.37 34.33
CA ASN A 546 -25.60 2.79 34.69
C ASN A 546 -25.72 3.78 33.50
N ILE A 547 -26.27 3.33 32.37
CA ILE A 547 -26.44 4.12 31.15
C ILE A 547 -27.38 5.30 31.41
N ARG A 548 -26.88 6.52 31.23
CA ARG A 548 -27.56 7.78 31.48
C ARG A 548 -27.34 8.73 30.31
N LEU A 549 -28.41 9.41 29.89
CA LEU A 549 -28.36 10.57 28.99
C LEU A 549 -28.69 11.82 29.79
N THR A 550 -27.84 12.83 29.73
CA THR A 550 -28.13 14.17 30.26
C THR A 550 -28.23 15.15 29.08
N ALA A 551 -29.41 15.71 28.87
CA ALA A 551 -29.68 16.68 27.81
C ALA A 551 -30.67 17.74 28.34
N ASN A 552 -30.54 19.00 27.92
CA ASN A 552 -31.43 20.10 28.34
C ASN A 552 -31.61 20.21 29.87
N GLY A 553 -30.55 19.91 30.65
CA GLY A 553 -30.57 19.93 32.12
C GLY A 553 -31.36 18.79 32.78
N GLN A 554 -31.79 17.79 32.03
CA GLN A 554 -32.49 16.61 32.54
C GLN A 554 -31.66 15.35 32.31
N THR A 555 -31.66 14.44 33.30
CA THR A 555 -31.00 13.13 33.19
C THR A 555 -32.03 12.03 33.08
N LYS A 556 -31.90 11.18 32.05
CA LYS A 556 -32.70 9.98 31.81
C LYS A 556 -31.84 8.74 32.02
N GLN A 557 -32.28 7.84 32.89
CA GLN A 557 -31.63 6.54 33.13
C GLN A 557 -32.22 5.48 32.21
N PHE A 558 -31.37 4.65 31.61
CA PHE A 558 -31.77 3.48 30.84
C PHE A 558 -31.44 2.18 31.57
N LYS A 559 -32.10 1.09 31.16
CA LYS A 559 -31.85 -0.25 31.67
C LYS A 559 -30.47 -0.75 31.19
N GLY A 560 -29.72 -1.39 32.07
CA GLY A 560 -28.47 -2.07 31.71
C GLY A 560 -28.68 -3.19 30.69
N GLN A 561 -27.64 -3.47 29.92
CA GLN A 561 -27.65 -4.41 28.79
C GLN A 561 -26.53 -5.44 28.95
N SER A 562 -26.84 -6.70 28.62
CA SER A 562 -25.84 -7.75 28.45
C SER A 562 -25.92 -8.20 27.01
N LEU A 563 -24.84 -7.97 26.26
CA LEU A 563 -24.78 -8.12 24.82
C LEU A 563 -23.77 -9.22 24.49
N SER A 564 -24.22 -10.20 23.71
CA SER A 564 -23.32 -11.17 23.09
C SER A 564 -22.61 -10.55 21.90
N GLU A 565 -21.50 -11.16 21.46
CA GLU A 565 -20.74 -10.73 20.28
C GLU A 565 -21.63 -10.23 19.12
N LYS A 566 -21.29 -9.06 18.55
CA LYS A 566 -21.96 -8.38 17.42
C LYS A 566 -23.38 -7.88 17.70
N GLN A 567 -23.90 -8.01 18.92
CA GLN A 567 -25.20 -7.45 19.25
C GLN A 567 -25.13 -5.94 19.43
N THR A 568 -26.15 -5.24 18.93
CA THR A 568 -26.37 -3.80 19.11
C THR A 568 -27.80 -3.60 19.59
N ILE A 569 -28.02 -2.71 20.55
CA ILE A 569 -29.37 -2.42 21.05
C ILE A 569 -29.61 -0.93 21.23
N ARG A 570 -30.65 -0.39 20.57
CA ARG A 570 -31.05 1.00 20.78
C ARG A 570 -31.72 1.17 22.13
N VAL A 571 -31.11 1.96 23.01
CA VAL A 571 -31.63 2.22 24.37
C VAL A 571 -32.42 3.53 24.45
N GLY A 572 -32.16 4.47 23.53
CA GLY A 572 -32.86 5.74 23.50
C GLY A 572 -32.47 6.61 22.31
N SER A 573 -32.84 7.89 22.41
CA SER A 573 -32.46 8.94 21.48
C SER A 573 -32.50 10.31 22.17
N THR A 574 -31.92 11.32 21.52
CA THR A 574 -32.00 12.73 21.91
C THR A 574 -32.09 13.62 20.68
N ASP A 575 -32.82 14.73 20.76
CA ASP A 575 -32.89 15.80 19.76
C ASP A 575 -32.08 17.04 20.18
N ALA A 576 -31.37 16.98 21.31
CA ALA A 576 -30.55 18.08 21.81
C ALA A 576 -29.24 18.18 21.02
N ASP A 577 -28.81 19.41 20.76
CA ASP A 577 -27.51 19.71 20.13
C ASP A 577 -26.35 19.47 21.11
N ASP A 578 -26.60 19.72 22.40
CA ASP A 578 -25.66 19.50 23.49
C ASP A 578 -26.18 18.41 24.43
N TYR A 579 -25.43 17.34 24.59
CA TYR A 579 -25.78 16.26 25.51
C TYR A 579 -24.57 15.49 26.02
N GLU A 580 -24.80 14.73 27.08
CA GLU A 580 -23.83 13.82 27.67
C GLU A 580 -24.41 12.43 27.83
N VAL A 581 -23.64 11.42 27.48
CA VAL A 581 -23.95 10.02 27.76
C VAL A 581 -22.90 9.47 28.72
N ALA A 582 -23.34 8.92 29.85
CA ALA A 582 -22.47 8.24 30.81
C ALA A 582 -22.91 6.79 30.98
N PHE A 583 -21.98 5.85 31.03
CA PHE A 583 -22.26 4.42 31.20
C PHE A 583 -21.07 3.71 31.82
N ASP A 584 -21.33 2.57 32.46
CA ASP A 584 -20.31 1.64 32.88
C ASP A 584 -20.26 0.49 31.89
N VAL A 585 -19.07 0.03 31.53
CA VAL A 585 -18.90 -1.09 30.59
C VAL A 585 -17.90 -2.10 31.12
N THR A 586 -18.23 -3.39 30.98
CA THR A 586 -17.37 -4.50 31.39
C THR A 586 -17.30 -5.52 30.27
N LYS A 587 -16.09 -5.86 29.83
CA LYS A 587 -15.84 -6.99 28.93
C LYS A 587 -15.87 -8.28 29.75
N VAL A 588 -16.70 -9.24 29.34
CA VAL A 588 -16.85 -10.53 30.04
C VAL A 588 -16.40 -11.73 29.19
N GLY A 589 -16.32 -11.56 27.87
CA GLY A 589 -15.78 -12.56 26.95
C GLY A 589 -14.23 -12.64 26.95
N ASP A 590 -13.71 -13.69 26.34
CA ASP A 590 -12.26 -13.97 26.23
C ASP A 590 -11.65 -13.48 24.90
N GLU A 591 -12.49 -13.04 23.97
CA GLU A 591 -12.13 -12.69 22.61
C GLU A 591 -11.34 -11.37 22.55
N PRO A 592 -10.59 -11.09 21.47
CA PRO A 592 -9.57 -10.05 21.47
C PRO A 592 -10.10 -8.62 21.27
N LYS A 593 -11.41 -8.41 21.11
CA LYS A 593 -12.02 -7.09 20.88
C LYS A 593 -12.62 -6.49 22.16
N GLY A 594 -13.40 -5.43 22.05
CA GLY A 594 -13.98 -4.71 23.18
C GLY A 594 -15.45 -4.34 23.00
N ALA A 595 -15.78 -3.08 23.29
CA ALA A 595 -17.14 -2.59 23.32
C ALA A 595 -17.27 -1.32 22.47
N HIS A 596 -18.45 -1.09 21.92
CA HIS A 596 -18.76 0.12 21.18
C HIS A 596 -19.94 0.85 21.82
N PHE A 597 -19.96 2.17 21.70
CA PHE A 597 -21.15 2.96 22.00
C PHE A 597 -21.49 3.84 20.79
N CYS A 598 -22.58 3.52 20.13
CA CYS A 598 -23.09 4.28 18.99
C CYS A 598 -23.93 5.46 19.49
N PHE A 599 -23.75 6.62 18.85
CA PHE A 599 -24.49 7.84 19.12
C PHE A 599 -24.70 8.60 17.82
N GLY A 600 -25.65 9.54 17.80
CA GLY A 600 -25.94 10.28 16.58
C GLY A 600 -26.52 9.40 15.47
N GLU A 601 -27.16 8.27 15.81
CA GLU A 601 -27.64 7.28 14.83
C GLU A 601 -28.90 7.80 14.10
N GLN A 602 -28.70 8.46 12.96
CA GLN A 602 -29.80 8.95 12.11
C GLN A 602 -30.31 7.85 11.19
N ASP A 603 -29.41 7.04 10.64
CA ASP A 603 -29.71 5.78 9.95
C ASP A 603 -28.57 4.77 10.13
N LEU A 604 -28.72 3.55 9.58
CA LEU A 604 -27.72 2.48 9.74
C LEU A 604 -26.42 2.76 8.98
N ASP A 605 -26.47 3.61 7.96
CA ASP A 605 -25.34 3.89 7.09
C ASP A 605 -24.57 5.12 7.55
N ASP A 606 -25.15 6.00 8.37
CA ASP A 606 -24.55 7.22 8.94
C ASP A 606 -24.65 7.21 10.49
N THR A 607 -23.69 6.52 11.12
CA THR A 607 -23.63 6.35 12.58
C THR A 607 -22.25 6.74 13.11
N PHE A 608 -22.22 7.49 14.23
CA PHE A 608 -21.00 7.71 15.02
C PHE A 608 -20.85 6.61 16.06
N THR A 609 -19.63 6.12 16.23
CA THR A 609 -19.31 5.05 17.16
C THR A 609 -18.08 5.45 17.96
N TRP A 610 -18.21 5.44 19.29
CA TRP A 610 -17.05 5.41 20.16
C TRP A 610 -16.60 3.97 20.34
N VAL A 611 -15.45 3.66 19.77
CA VAL A 611 -14.80 2.35 19.85
C VAL A 611 -13.96 2.29 21.13
N LEU A 612 -14.16 1.24 21.93
CA LEU A 612 -13.40 0.92 23.14
C LEU A 612 -12.77 -0.46 22.95
N GLY A 613 -11.48 -0.52 22.63
CA GLY A 613 -10.78 -1.78 22.35
C GLY A 613 -10.87 -2.20 20.88
N GLY A 614 -10.40 -1.32 19.99
CA GLY A 614 -10.41 -1.48 18.53
C GLY A 614 -9.44 -2.53 17.98
N TRP A 615 -8.44 -2.13 17.19
CA TRP A 615 -7.44 -3.04 16.62
C TRP A 615 -6.73 -3.82 17.73
N GLY A 616 -6.78 -5.15 17.73
CA GLY A 616 -6.17 -5.99 18.78
C GLY A 616 -6.55 -5.66 20.24
N ASN A 617 -7.61 -4.88 20.47
CA ASN A 617 -7.91 -4.23 21.76
C ASN A 617 -6.78 -3.34 22.30
N THR A 618 -6.16 -2.55 21.42
CA THR A 618 -5.09 -1.60 21.75
C THR A 618 -5.50 -0.14 21.65
N ASP A 619 -6.69 0.16 21.12
CA ASP A 619 -7.09 1.53 20.78
C ASP A 619 -8.51 1.90 21.25
N SER A 620 -8.71 3.20 21.45
CA SER A 620 -10.02 3.85 21.51
C SER A 620 -10.09 4.98 20.47
N MET A 621 -11.22 5.11 19.78
CA MET A 621 -11.37 6.05 18.66
C MET A 621 -12.83 6.50 18.45
N ILE A 622 -13.00 7.65 17.82
CA ILE A 622 -14.30 8.07 17.27
C ILE A 622 -14.32 7.71 15.79
N ARG A 623 -15.28 6.88 15.41
CA ARG A 623 -15.46 6.37 14.06
C ARG A 623 -16.82 6.77 13.52
N THR A 624 -16.90 7.01 12.22
CA THR A 624 -18.17 7.03 11.49
C THR A 624 -18.23 5.89 10.50
N MET A 625 -19.41 5.32 10.30
CA MET A 625 -19.75 4.55 9.10
C MET A 625 -20.49 5.49 8.15
N THR A 626 -20.16 5.44 6.85
CA THR A 626 -20.87 6.15 5.77
C THR A 626 -20.95 5.24 4.55
N ASN A 627 -22.14 4.80 4.14
CA ASN A 627 -22.35 3.91 2.98
C ASN A 627 -21.47 2.65 2.99
N GLY A 628 -21.38 2.01 4.16
CA GLY A 628 -20.55 0.81 4.39
C GLY A 628 -19.04 1.05 4.37
N MET A 629 -18.57 2.29 4.47
CA MET A 629 -17.16 2.65 4.61
C MET A 629 -16.92 3.35 5.94
N ASP A 630 -15.92 2.88 6.70
CA ASP A 630 -15.53 3.48 7.96
C ASP A 630 -14.58 4.67 7.77
N THR A 631 -14.62 5.60 8.74
CA THR A 631 -13.69 6.72 8.87
C THR A 631 -13.35 6.91 10.34
N ASP A 632 -12.07 6.80 10.66
CA ASP A 632 -11.55 7.09 11.99
C ASP A 632 -11.16 8.56 12.09
N TRP A 633 -11.84 9.31 12.95
CA TRP A 633 -11.67 10.75 13.10
C TRP A 633 -10.60 11.13 14.13
N THR A 634 -10.33 10.25 15.08
CA THR A 634 -9.30 10.39 16.11
C THR A 634 -9.01 9.04 16.72
N GLN A 635 -7.78 8.83 17.19
CA GLN A 635 -7.38 7.63 17.92
C GLN A 635 -6.53 7.98 19.15
N THR A 636 -6.64 7.13 20.17
CA THR A 636 -5.75 7.08 21.33
C THR A 636 -5.51 5.64 21.75
N SER A 637 -4.27 5.29 22.11
CA SER A 637 -3.94 3.95 22.61
C SER A 637 -4.62 3.67 23.96
N TRP A 638 -5.35 2.56 24.05
CA TRP A 638 -6.05 2.12 25.25
C TRP A 638 -6.52 0.66 25.14
N THR A 639 -6.45 -0.10 26.24
CA THR A 639 -6.83 -1.52 26.28
C THR A 639 -7.94 -1.80 27.29
N MET A 640 -8.93 -2.58 26.85
CA MET A 640 -10.02 -3.05 27.69
C MET A 640 -9.69 -4.41 28.33
N ASN A 641 -9.51 -4.44 29.65
CA ASN A 641 -9.23 -5.67 30.40
C ASN A 641 -10.52 -6.47 30.67
N LYS A 642 -10.40 -7.79 30.61
CA LYS A 642 -11.49 -8.71 30.97
C LYS A 642 -11.87 -8.55 32.45
N ASN A 643 -13.17 -8.54 32.73
CA ASN A 643 -13.77 -8.43 34.06
C ASN A 643 -13.41 -7.14 34.83
N GLN A 644 -12.84 -6.14 34.14
CA GLN A 644 -12.69 -4.80 34.67
C GLN A 644 -13.86 -3.93 34.19
N THR A 645 -14.49 -3.23 35.12
CA THR A 645 -15.52 -2.23 34.81
C THR A 645 -14.86 -0.88 34.61
N TYR A 646 -15.23 -0.21 33.53
CA TYR A 646 -14.77 1.13 33.18
C TYR A 646 -15.94 2.11 33.22
N HIS A 647 -15.68 3.32 33.73
CA HIS A 647 -16.64 4.41 33.78
C HIS A 647 -16.44 5.34 32.58
N CYS A 648 -17.38 5.31 31.64
CA CYS A 648 -17.26 5.98 30.35
C CYS A 648 -18.21 7.18 30.25
N GLN A 649 -17.74 8.25 29.60
CA GLN A 649 -18.52 9.47 29.33
C GLN A 649 -18.27 9.94 27.90
N ILE A 650 -19.34 10.29 27.19
CA ILE A 650 -19.34 10.98 25.89
C ILE A 650 -20.00 12.33 26.12
N LYS A 651 -19.35 13.42 25.71
CA LYS A 651 -19.97 14.74 25.62
C LYS A 651 -20.00 15.16 24.15
N VAL A 652 -21.20 15.52 23.69
CA VAL A 652 -21.43 16.08 22.36
C VAL A 652 -21.91 17.50 22.53
N SER A 653 -21.27 18.43 21.81
CA SER A 653 -21.69 19.83 21.73
C SER A 653 -21.71 20.26 20.27
N GLY A 654 -22.89 20.23 19.65
CA GLY A 654 -23.04 20.35 18.20
C GLY A 654 -22.32 19.22 17.47
N ARG A 655 -21.14 19.52 16.92
CA ARG A 655 -20.25 18.57 16.21
C ARG A 655 -18.91 18.35 16.93
N HIS A 656 -18.75 18.93 18.11
CA HIS A 656 -17.63 18.68 19.00
C HIS A 656 -17.88 17.45 19.85
N ILE A 657 -16.97 16.49 19.83
CA ILE A 657 -17.06 15.26 20.59
C ILE A 657 -15.87 15.18 21.54
N THR A 658 -16.13 14.89 22.81
CA THR A 658 -15.09 14.56 23.78
C THR A 658 -15.48 13.30 24.54
N THR A 659 -14.53 12.42 24.80
CA THR A 659 -14.77 11.18 25.55
C THR A 659 -13.80 10.96 26.70
N TRP A 660 -14.27 10.27 27.74
CA TRP A 660 -13.48 9.98 28.94
C TRP A 660 -13.69 8.55 29.44
N ILE A 661 -12.60 7.93 29.88
CA ILE A 661 -12.60 6.63 30.57
C ILE A 661 -12.00 6.85 31.96
N ASP A 662 -12.72 6.49 33.01
CA ASP A 662 -12.31 6.64 34.41
C ASP A 662 -11.86 8.07 34.78
N GLY A 663 -12.46 9.07 34.10
CA GLY A 663 -12.15 10.49 34.26
C GLY A 663 -10.95 10.99 33.46
N GLU A 664 -10.21 10.12 32.78
CA GLU A 664 -9.15 10.49 31.85
C GLU A 664 -9.73 10.78 30.46
N LYS A 665 -9.35 11.90 29.85
CA LYS A 665 -9.82 12.29 28.52
C LYS A 665 -9.13 11.42 27.48
N MET A 666 -9.93 10.72 26.67
CA MET A 666 -9.43 9.79 25.67
C MET A 666 -9.39 10.38 24.27
N ASN A 667 -10.48 11.01 23.83
CA ASN A 667 -10.59 11.57 22.49
C ASN A 667 -11.23 12.97 22.55
N GLU A 668 -10.82 13.85 21.64
CA GLU A 668 -11.41 15.17 21.44
C GLU A 668 -11.30 15.52 19.95
N ILE A 669 -12.44 15.75 19.29
CA ILE A 669 -12.47 16.03 17.86
C ILE A 669 -13.67 16.92 17.51
N GLU A 670 -13.43 17.85 16.58
CA GLU A 670 -14.49 18.58 15.89
C GLU A 670 -14.75 17.92 14.54
N ILE A 671 -15.98 17.49 14.28
CA ILE A 671 -16.34 16.92 12.98
C ILE A 671 -16.69 18.06 12.02
N PRO A 672 -15.86 18.34 11.00
CA PRO A 672 -16.13 19.42 10.07
C PRO A 672 -17.46 19.19 9.31
N PRO A 673 -18.13 20.27 8.88
CA PRO A 673 -19.27 20.14 7.99
C PRO A 673 -18.82 19.53 6.66
N PHE A 674 -19.68 18.73 6.06
CA PHE A 674 -19.44 18.11 4.77
C PHE A 674 -19.82 19.12 3.69
N VAL A 675 -18.82 19.80 3.15
CA VAL A 675 -19.00 20.83 2.13
C VAL A 675 -18.47 20.34 0.79
N VAL A 676 -19.32 20.41 -0.23
CA VAL A 676 -18.96 20.09 -1.61
C VAL A 676 -18.79 21.39 -2.38
N GLN A 677 -17.56 21.67 -2.82
CA GLN A 677 -17.28 22.77 -3.74
C GLN A 677 -17.90 22.47 -5.11
N PRO A 678 -18.38 23.48 -5.85
CA PRO A 678 -18.89 23.27 -7.21
C PRO A 678 -17.83 22.73 -8.16
N MET A 679 -16.56 23.08 -7.92
CA MET A 679 -15.40 22.59 -8.64
C MET A 679 -14.14 22.72 -7.79
N TYR A 680 -13.20 21.80 -7.99
CA TYR A 680 -11.87 21.84 -7.37
C TYR A 680 -10.85 22.05 -8.47
N THR A 681 -9.93 23.01 -8.29
CA THR A 681 -9.03 23.42 -9.37
C THR A 681 -7.62 23.63 -8.85
N ASN A 682 -6.64 23.50 -9.75
CA ASN A 682 -5.29 24.00 -9.56
C ASN A 682 -4.65 24.32 -10.92
N LEU A 683 -3.71 25.26 -10.95
CA LEU A 683 -2.93 25.60 -12.14
C LEU A 683 -1.44 25.39 -11.87
N THR A 684 -0.78 24.64 -12.74
CA THR A 684 0.67 24.44 -12.67
C THR A 684 1.36 24.76 -13.99
N TYR A 685 2.66 25.03 -13.93
CA TYR A 685 3.53 25.19 -15.09
C TYR A 685 4.69 24.19 -15.00
N ASP A 686 4.90 23.43 -16.06
CA ASP A 686 6.06 22.58 -16.26
C ASP A 686 7.14 23.33 -17.06
N LYS A 687 8.23 23.69 -16.38
CA LYS A 687 9.40 24.33 -16.99
C LYS A 687 10.12 23.42 -18.00
N LYS A 688 10.09 22.10 -17.80
CA LYS A 688 10.76 21.13 -18.69
C LYS A 688 9.96 20.93 -19.97
N ALA A 689 8.65 20.73 -19.84
CA ALA A 689 7.76 20.59 -21.00
C ALA A 689 7.40 21.92 -21.67
N SER A 690 7.63 23.06 -20.98
CA SER A 690 7.13 24.39 -21.37
C SER A 690 5.62 24.38 -21.58
N GLN A 691 4.89 23.83 -20.59
CA GLN A 691 3.44 23.65 -20.67
C GLN A 691 2.73 24.10 -19.39
N TYR A 692 1.52 24.62 -19.53
CA TYR A 692 0.59 24.86 -18.43
C TYR A 692 -0.40 23.71 -18.32
N TYR A 693 -0.74 23.35 -17.08
CA TYR A 693 -1.76 22.36 -16.77
C TYR A 693 -2.78 22.96 -15.80
N PHE A 694 -3.97 23.27 -16.32
CA PHE A 694 -5.11 23.65 -15.49
C PHE A 694 -5.97 22.43 -15.22
N LYS A 695 -5.94 21.96 -13.98
CA LYS A 695 -6.70 20.81 -13.52
C LYS A 695 -8.00 21.28 -12.92
N ALA A 696 -9.09 20.60 -13.26
CA ALA A 696 -10.42 20.87 -12.73
C ALA A 696 -11.19 19.57 -12.50
N VAL A 697 -11.79 19.46 -11.33
CA VAL A 697 -12.55 18.29 -10.87
C VAL A 697 -13.97 18.72 -10.53
N ASN A 698 -14.94 17.99 -11.07
CA ASN A 698 -16.36 18.14 -10.76
C ASN A 698 -16.85 16.88 -10.07
N VAL A 699 -17.16 16.96 -8.77
CA VAL A 699 -17.68 15.83 -7.98
C VAL A 699 -19.21 15.77 -7.96
N THR A 700 -19.88 16.64 -8.71
CA THR A 700 -21.34 16.81 -8.68
C THR A 700 -22.03 16.12 -9.85
N ASP A 701 -23.35 15.93 -9.74
CA ASP A 701 -24.23 15.38 -10.77
C ASP A 701 -24.59 16.40 -11.88
N LYS A 702 -24.10 17.64 -11.76
CA LYS A 702 -24.40 18.72 -12.71
C LYS A 702 -23.15 19.14 -13.46
N GLN A 703 -23.30 19.39 -14.75
CA GLN A 703 -22.25 19.99 -15.55
C GLN A 703 -21.87 21.37 -14.98
N GLN A 704 -20.57 21.63 -14.91
CA GLN A 704 -20.01 22.94 -14.56
C GLN A 704 -19.32 23.56 -15.77
N GLU A 705 -19.19 24.88 -15.75
CA GLU A 705 -18.55 25.63 -16.83
C GLU A 705 -17.62 26.70 -16.28
N ILE A 706 -16.45 26.84 -16.91
CA ILE A 706 -15.47 27.88 -16.64
C ILE A 706 -15.23 28.66 -17.93
N THR A 707 -15.53 29.95 -17.91
CA THR A 707 -15.12 30.89 -18.96
C THR A 707 -13.65 31.26 -18.78
N LEU A 708 -12.85 31.09 -19.82
CA LEU A 708 -11.41 31.42 -19.84
C LEU A 708 -11.23 32.89 -20.24
N ASP A 709 -11.02 33.76 -19.25
CA ASP A 709 -10.67 35.18 -19.46
C ASP A 709 -9.14 35.33 -19.61
N THR A 710 -8.60 34.52 -20.52
CA THR A 710 -7.17 34.44 -20.83
C THR A 710 -7.00 33.75 -22.18
N ASP A 711 -6.06 34.23 -22.99
CA ASP A 711 -5.68 33.54 -24.22
C ASP A 711 -4.75 32.35 -23.95
N LEU A 712 -4.41 32.06 -22.70
CA LEU A 712 -3.41 31.05 -22.34
C LEU A 712 -3.68 29.70 -23.01
N PHE A 713 -4.95 29.29 -23.09
CA PHE A 713 -5.36 27.98 -23.61
C PHE A 713 -6.02 28.02 -25.00
N ALA A 714 -5.95 29.14 -25.72
CA ALA A 714 -6.67 29.33 -26.99
C ALA A 714 -6.36 28.27 -28.08
N ASP A 715 -5.16 27.66 -28.03
CA ASP A 715 -4.69 26.60 -28.93
C ASP A 715 -4.17 25.38 -28.13
N GLY A 716 -4.93 25.00 -27.10
CA GLY A 716 -4.56 23.97 -26.15
C GLY A 716 -5.03 22.56 -26.52
N SER A 717 -4.99 21.68 -25.54
CA SER A 717 -5.62 20.36 -25.59
C SER A 717 -6.31 20.05 -24.28
N LEU A 718 -7.39 19.29 -24.33
CA LEU A 718 -8.16 18.85 -23.18
C LEU A 718 -8.02 17.33 -23.04
N TYR A 719 -7.54 16.89 -21.88
CA TYR A 719 -7.69 15.51 -21.42
C TYR A 719 -8.80 15.45 -20.37
N GLN A 720 -9.81 14.62 -20.55
CA GLN A 720 -10.98 14.52 -19.68
C GLN A 720 -11.35 13.07 -19.42
N LEU A 721 -11.62 12.77 -18.15
CA LEU A 721 -12.15 11.50 -17.65
C LEU A 721 -13.55 11.73 -17.10
N THR A 722 -14.51 10.86 -17.42
CA THR A 722 -15.89 10.92 -16.90
C THR A 722 -16.53 9.53 -16.90
N GLY A 723 -17.52 9.32 -16.04
CA GLY A 723 -18.19 8.03 -15.89
C GLY A 723 -19.39 8.10 -14.96
N LEU A 724 -20.14 7.00 -14.87
CA LEU A 724 -21.19 6.86 -13.84
C LEU A 724 -20.53 6.70 -12.46
N PRO A 725 -21.12 7.24 -11.37
CA PRO A 725 -20.52 7.17 -10.02
C PRO A 725 -20.11 5.76 -9.57
N ASP A 726 -20.88 4.74 -9.95
CA ASP A 726 -20.68 3.33 -9.60
C ASP A 726 -19.82 2.55 -10.60
N ALA A 727 -19.32 3.20 -11.66
CA ALA A 727 -18.46 2.55 -12.65
C ALA A 727 -17.14 2.10 -12.02
N GLU A 728 -16.74 0.85 -12.28
CA GLU A 728 -15.54 0.22 -11.75
C GLU A 728 -14.92 -0.71 -12.81
N ASN A 729 -13.59 -0.83 -12.83
CA ASN A 729 -12.90 -1.75 -13.73
C ASN A 729 -12.61 -3.07 -13.03
N HIS A 730 -12.85 -4.17 -13.75
CA HIS A 730 -12.49 -5.52 -13.33
C HIS A 730 -11.72 -6.24 -14.45
N LEU A 731 -11.12 -7.39 -14.14
CA LEU A 731 -10.53 -8.26 -15.16
C LEU A 731 -11.59 -8.73 -16.16
N GLY A 732 -11.18 -8.91 -17.43
CA GLY A 732 -12.08 -9.28 -18.52
C GLY A 732 -13.09 -8.21 -18.96
N MET A 733 -13.07 -7.00 -18.36
CA MET A 733 -13.96 -5.89 -18.77
C MET A 733 -13.22 -4.83 -19.58
N THR A 734 -13.92 -4.21 -20.52
CA THR A 734 -13.45 -2.95 -21.11
C THR A 734 -13.46 -1.85 -20.06
N ASN A 735 -12.64 -0.80 -20.24
CA ASN A 735 -12.64 0.34 -19.33
C ASN A 735 -14.06 0.97 -19.22
N GLN A 736 -14.57 1.15 -18.01
CA GLN A 736 -15.92 1.62 -17.73
C GLN A 736 -16.06 3.15 -17.68
N ILE A 737 -14.95 3.89 -17.85
CA ILE A 737 -14.96 5.36 -17.93
C ILE A 737 -14.64 5.84 -19.35
N GLU A 738 -15.21 6.97 -19.72
CA GLU A 738 -14.86 7.67 -20.96
C GLU A 738 -13.55 8.44 -20.76
N ARG A 739 -12.67 8.34 -21.75
CA ARG A 739 -11.40 9.06 -21.82
C ARG A 739 -11.35 9.87 -23.10
N ARG A 740 -11.32 11.18 -22.97
CA ARG A 740 -11.31 12.11 -24.11
C ARG A 740 -10.01 12.90 -24.11
N ASN A 741 -9.23 12.79 -25.19
CA ASN A 741 -8.06 13.62 -25.43
C ASN A 741 -8.25 14.33 -26.78
N VAL A 742 -8.53 15.63 -26.75
CA VAL A 742 -8.91 16.40 -27.94
C VAL A 742 -8.20 17.75 -27.98
N PRO A 743 -7.96 18.32 -29.19
CA PRO A 743 -7.61 19.73 -29.31
C PRO A 743 -8.67 20.61 -28.64
N PHE A 744 -8.23 21.72 -28.05
CA PHE A 744 -9.09 22.70 -27.42
C PHE A 744 -8.86 24.07 -28.07
N SER A 745 -9.92 24.63 -28.62
CA SER A 745 -9.94 25.97 -29.18
C SER A 745 -11.24 26.65 -28.75
N GLY A 746 -11.19 27.49 -27.74
CA GLY A 746 -12.38 28.17 -27.21
C GLY A 746 -12.13 28.90 -25.91
N HIS A 747 -13.17 29.59 -25.46
CA HIS A 747 -13.18 30.31 -24.18
C HIS A 747 -14.07 29.64 -23.13
N GLN A 748 -14.69 28.49 -23.44
CA GLN A 748 -15.55 27.74 -22.52
C GLN A 748 -14.94 26.38 -22.22
N PHE A 749 -14.62 26.16 -20.96
CA PHE A 749 -14.15 24.89 -20.44
C PHE A 749 -15.27 24.18 -19.68
N ILE A 750 -15.77 23.09 -20.27
CA ILE A 750 -16.90 22.32 -19.76
C ILE A 750 -16.40 21.15 -18.93
N LEU A 751 -16.95 21.01 -17.73
CA LEU A 751 -16.73 19.89 -16.82
C LEU A 751 -18.02 19.06 -16.74
N PRO A 752 -18.06 17.86 -17.36
CA PRO A 752 -19.16 16.93 -17.19
C PRO A 752 -19.42 16.60 -15.71
N PRO A 753 -20.62 16.11 -15.35
CA PRO A 753 -20.86 15.49 -14.05
C PRO A 753 -19.80 14.43 -13.73
N TYR A 754 -19.34 14.37 -12.48
CA TYR A 754 -18.34 13.39 -12.02
C TYR A 754 -17.15 13.27 -12.99
N SER A 755 -16.35 14.33 -13.12
CA SER A 755 -15.26 14.37 -14.09
C SER A 755 -13.95 14.93 -13.54
N VAL A 756 -12.85 14.48 -14.15
CA VAL A 756 -11.49 14.96 -13.89
C VAL A 756 -10.91 15.42 -15.22
N SER A 757 -10.51 16.69 -15.30
CA SER A 757 -10.08 17.32 -16.55
C SER A 757 -8.75 18.04 -16.38
N VAL A 758 -7.89 17.96 -17.40
CA VAL A 758 -6.66 18.75 -17.54
C VAL A 758 -6.71 19.50 -18.86
N LEU A 759 -6.78 20.83 -18.75
CA LEU A 759 -6.62 21.73 -19.87
C LEU A 759 -5.14 22.12 -19.98
N MET A 760 -4.56 21.86 -21.15
CA MET A 760 -3.13 21.99 -21.39
C MET A 760 -2.85 23.09 -22.40
N SER A 761 -1.79 23.87 -22.17
CA SER A 761 -1.30 24.88 -23.11
C SER A 761 0.21 24.75 -23.34
N THR A 762 0.64 24.94 -24.58
CA THR A 762 2.06 24.98 -25.00
C THR A 762 2.63 26.40 -25.02
N LYS A 763 1.88 27.40 -24.57
CA LYS A 763 2.38 28.78 -24.51
C LYS A 763 3.55 28.87 -23.54
N GLN A 764 4.59 29.58 -23.95
CA GLN A 764 5.74 29.84 -23.10
C GLN A 764 5.36 30.72 -21.91
N PHE A 765 5.99 30.45 -20.77
CA PHE A 765 5.85 31.31 -19.60
C PHE A 765 6.34 32.73 -19.89
N ARG A 766 5.46 33.72 -19.72
CA ARG A 766 5.80 35.14 -19.85
C ARG A 766 5.55 35.85 -18.53
N THR A 767 6.61 36.29 -17.86
CA THR A 767 6.47 37.24 -16.75
C THR A 767 5.75 38.50 -17.28
N GLN A 768 4.69 38.93 -16.60
CA GLN A 768 4.00 40.17 -16.96
C GLN A 768 4.92 41.39 -16.84
#